data_AF-A0A0F9IVT8-F1
#
_entry.id   AF-A0A0F9IVT8-F1
#
_cell.length_a   1.000
_cell.length_b   1.000
_cell.length_c   1.000
_cell.angle_alpha   90.00
_cell.angle_beta   90.00
_cell.angle_gamma   90.00
#
_symmetry.space_group_name_H-M   'P 1'
#
loop_
_entity.id
_entity.type
_entity.pdbx_description
1 polymer ?
#
loop_
_entity_poly.entity_id
_entity_poly.type
_entity_poly.pdbx_seq_one_letter_code
_entity_poly.pdbx_strand_id
1 'polypeptide(L)'
;MGERKTGPKEVVLLKRWENWSDGIGHLVDEPRINGMYYAAGILGLQRELRPAPFFNAPTMGIGFFQFVWTPASATDAAAVIAALEPVDNDSTVAFDAESSGQGTSTTVTISHTCTGSDLCLIVGVSVDNAVPTGVTYNSVAMTKIADQDASAGNASLWRLVGPATGANDIVVTVADSDEIVAGGQSFTKVHQTLPITDFNTKADAASTLISFTTSSFTRGAGVGVFKGENVSVPVNDGTESWNLIEGTAVRGVGVRQMTPGGTESHFQFFFEEEDTSGNPFLYAMRGPRAETAGKYLHKISLAFSDFGEMKAGNHRMTTGLPGQPAKYQTDWYIPAGSDQRPYKLDVVGTGDVSTDTFVDTTGSFTLGSGDQYGNLGFQLIAVVEGAGTYILTLDGNPSTASDWGSAFQTGDKNIRPIGLKSLQGLSFVLTEEGLFSFNNKGNSRLIFEDFRDWRTSFSNTQIKAWHGRLVILHPSGLLLYAVGEDPINIGLETKTSLRSVPPSGVTELHGGIYNSVAIAGTRYIYSFYQPRAVSASALILVAYPKSDDPTDLIWQCLGTGIMSNSDFMMGCHLAASGLPLNTSATRPSLWFGVGGDLEYVVLDEQASPFRSRADTHRVNVLADAYMSEIIFPEPVDITDLIVHTSSDMVSGDEFQISLLVNGSGGGDFNLRQGAADDKENRAFRTSEFR
;
A
#
# COMPACT_ATOMS: atom_id res chain seq x y z
N MET A 1 47.66 7.75 34.02
CA MET A 1 46.65 7.37 33.02
C MET A 1 47.15 7.86 31.68
N GLY A 2 47.75 6.98 30.88
CA GLY A 2 48.16 7.33 29.52
C GLY A 2 46.93 7.29 28.62
N GLU A 3 46.64 8.38 27.92
CA GLU A 3 45.65 8.41 26.85
C GLU A 3 45.99 7.32 25.83
N ARG A 4 45.08 6.35 25.72
CA ARG A 4 45.10 5.35 24.67
C ARG A 4 44.77 6.09 23.38
N LYS A 5 45.79 6.54 22.64
CA LYS A 5 45.63 7.01 21.26
C LYS A 5 44.95 5.89 20.48
N THR A 6 43.66 6.05 20.21
CA THR A 6 42.94 5.26 19.22
C THR A 6 43.71 5.39 17.92
N GLY A 7 44.08 4.26 17.31
CA GLY A 7 44.75 4.26 16.00
C GLY A 7 43.92 5.00 14.95
N PRO A 8 44.50 5.29 13.77
CA PRO A 8 43.76 5.92 12.67
C PRO A 8 42.45 5.15 12.45
N LYS A 9 41.33 5.87 12.54
CA LYS A 9 39.99 5.30 12.34
C LYS A 9 39.96 4.65 10.97
N GLU A 10 39.48 3.42 10.90
CA GLU A 10 39.43 2.67 9.64
C GLU A 10 38.37 3.32 8.74
N VAL A 11 38.84 4.05 7.74
CA VAL A 11 37.99 4.71 6.76
C VAL A 11 37.57 3.66 5.74
N VAL A 12 36.26 3.43 5.63
CA VAL A 12 35.73 2.51 4.63
C VAL A 12 35.36 3.33 3.39
N LEU A 13 35.96 2.99 2.24
CA LEU A 13 35.53 3.52 0.95
C LEU A 13 34.13 2.98 0.65
N LEU A 14 33.13 3.86 0.64
CA LEU A 14 31.79 3.47 0.20
C LEU A 14 31.68 3.50 -1.31
N LYS A 15 32.18 4.57 -1.95
CA LYS A 15 32.06 4.76 -3.39
C LYS A 15 33.05 5.79 -3.94
N ARG A 16 33.53 5.56 -5.17
CA ARG A 16 34.38 6.45 -5.96
C ARG A 16 33.80 6.62 -7.37
N TRP A 17 33.79 7.85 -7.86
CA TRP A 17 33.44 8.18 -9.25
C TRP A 17 34.66 8.76 -9.96
N GLU A 18 35.16 8.06 -10.99
CA GLU A 18 36.41 8.38 -11.72
C GLU A 18 36.22 8.55 -13.24
N ASN A 19 34.99 8.34 -13.75
CA ASN A 19 34.66 8.49 -15.17
C ASN A 19 33.43 9.39 -15.34
N TRP A 20 33.67 10.56 -15.94
CA TRP A 20 32.71 11.66 -16.06
C TRP A 20 32.00 11.72 -17.43
N SER A 21 32.36 10.83 -18.36
CA SER A 21 31.85 10.83 -19.74
C SER A 21 30.36 10.46 -19.89
N ASP A 22 29.73 9.97 -18.83
CA ASP A 22 28.31 9.59 -18.78
C ASP A 22 27.38 10.69 -18.22
N GLY A 23 27.91 11.90 -17.98
CA GLY A 23 27.11 13.09 -17.68
C GLY A 23 26.69 13.21 -16.21
N ILE A 24 27.59 13.76 -15.41
CA ILE A 24 27.29 14.25 -14.05
C ILE A 24 27.46 15.77 -14.09
N GLY A 25 26.35 16.50 -13.97
CA GLY A 25 26.33 17.96 -13.93
C GLY A 25 26.38 18.62 -15.31
N HIS A 26 25.59 19.67 -15.46
CA HIS A 26 25.66 20.59 -16.59
C HIS A 26 26.27 21.91 -16.13
N LEU A 27 26.84 22.67 -17.07
CA LEU A 27 27.26 24.04 -16.79
C LEU A 27 26.06 24.84 -16.24
N VAL A 28 26.31 25.67 -15.22
CA VAL A 28 25.32 26.54 -14.56
C VAL A 28 24.51 27.38 -15.56
N ASP A 29 25.07 27.62 -16.75
CA ASP A 29 24.59 28.57 -17.74
C ASP A 29 23.82 27.93 -18.91
N GLU A 30 23.51 26.63 -18.88
CA GLU A 30 22.75 25.96 -19.97
C GLU A 30 21.23 26.05 -19.73
N PRO A 31 20.48 26.94 -20.42
CA PRO A 31 19.08 27.24 -20.11
C PRO A 31 18.09 26.16 -20.58
N ARG A 32 18.59 25.03 -21.10
CA ARG A 32 17.78 24.01 -21.80
C ARG A 32 17.60 22.70 -21.03
N ILE A 33 18.25 22.52 -19.87
CA ILE A 33 18.27 21.22 -19.20
C ILE A 33 17.87 21.35 -17.72
N ASN A 34 16.77 20.68 -17.38
CA ASN A 34 16.20 20.59 -16.05
C ASN A 34 17.10 19.74 -15.15
N GLY A 35 17.57 20.29 -14.03
CA GLY A 35 18.34 19.56 -13.01
C GLY A 35 17.46 19.26 -11.79
N MET A 36 17.50 18.01 -11.30
CA MET A 36 16.71 17.56 -10.15
C MET A 36 17.02 18.35 -8.87
N TYR A 37 16.12 19.25 -8.50
CA TYR A 37 16.02 19.78 -7.15
C TYR A 37 15.35 18.71 -6.28
N TYR A 38 15.93 18.43 -5.11
CA TYR A 38 15.43 17.53 -4.04
C TYR A 38 15.95 16.07 -4.11
N ALA A 39 16.93 15.80 -3.24
CA ALA A 39 17.56 14.51 -3.01
C ALA A 39 17.35 14.08 -1.55
N ALA A 40 16.84 12.88 -1.28
CA ALA A 40 17.00 12.24 0.04
C ALA A 40 18.41 11.62 0.20
N GLY A 41 19.20 11.57 -0.88
CA GLY A 41 20.55 11.06 -0.93
C GLY A 41 21.12 11.05 -2.34
N ILE A 42 22.35 10.56 -2.50
CA ILE A 42 22.96 10.28 -3.81
C ILE A 42 22.59 8.85 -4.18
N LEU A 43 21.79 8.68 -5.23
CA LEU A 43 21.55 7.38 -5.83
C LEU A 43 22.17 7.35 -7.23
N GLY A 44 22.83 6.25 -7.52
CA GLY A 44 23.37 6.02 -8.86
C GLY A 44 24.26 4.79 -8.92
N LEU A 45 24.35 4.24 -10.13
CA LEU A 45 25.26 3.16 -10.49
C LEU A 45 26.72 3.63 -10.37
N GLN A 46 27.70 2.76 -10.60
CA GLN A 46 29.14 3.11 -10.50
C GLN A 46 29.58 4.31 -11.39
N ARG A 47 28.72 4.72 -12.33
CA ARG A 47 28.94 5.82 -13.28
C ARG A 47 27.86 6.91 -13.24
N GLU A 48 26.94 6.84 -12.29
CA GLU A 48 25.84 7.79 -12.16
C GLU A 48 25.88 8.43 -10.77
N LEU A 49 25.82 9.75 -10.72
CA LEU A 49 25.74 10.54 -9.49
C LEU A 49 24.52 11.44 -9.64
N ARG A 50 23.38 11.04 -9.08
CA ARG A 50 22.16 11.86 -9.15
C ARG A 50 21.42 11.87 -7.81
N PRO A 51 20.74 12.99 -7.51
CA PRO A 51 19.88 13.10 -6.35
C PRO A 51 18.67 12.14 -6.46
N ALA A 52 18.28 11.49 -5.36
CA ALA A 52 17.11 10.61 -5.31
C ALA A 52 15.82 11.38 -5.00
N PRO A 53 14.73 11.25 -5.77
CA PRO A 53 13.46 11.90 -5.43
C PRO A 53 12.95 11.44 -4.04
N PHE A 54 12.28 12.34 -3.32
CA PHE A 54 11.64 12.00 -2.06
C PHE A 54 10.43 11.11 -2.28
N PHE A 55 10.39 9.98 -1.56
CA PHE A 55 9.19 9.15 -1.43
C PHE A 55 8.38 9.69 -0.27
N ASN A 56 7.12 10.00 -0.53
CA ASN A 56 6.20 10.47 0.49
C ASN A 56 5.25 9.32 0.83
N ALA A 57 5.03 9.09 2.12
CA ALA A 57 3.92 8.28 2.56
C ALA A 57 2.63 9.13 2.50
N PRO A 58 1.49 8.58 2.06
CA PRO A 58 0.21 9.24 2.23
C PRO A 58 -0.02 9.51 3.72
N THR A 59 -0.64 10.65 4.01
CA THR A 59 -1.11 10.90 5.38
C THR A 59 -2.18 9.87 5.66
N MET A 60 -1.92 8.98 6.63
CA MET A 60 -2.88 7.93 6.96
C MET A 60 -4.11 8.57 7.57
N GLY A 61 -5.26 8.39 6.91
CA GLY A 61 -6.53 8.70 7.53
C GLY A 61 -6.95 7.65 8.55
N ILE A 62 -8.13 7.93 9.10
CA ILE A 62 -8.79 7.09 10.08
C ILE A 62 -9.40 5.89 9.33
N GLY A 63 -8.87 4.67 9.46
CA GLY A 63 -9.57 3.46 9.05
C GLY A 63 -10.90 3.27 9.80
N PHE A 64 -11.87 2.56 9.20
CA PHE A 64 -13.07 2.13 9.92
C PHE A 64 -13.10 0.61 10.03
N PHE A 65 -13.60 0.12 11.16
CA PHE A 65 -14.01 -1.26 11.36
C PHE A 65 -15.51 -1.36 11.24
N GLN A 66 -15.98 -2.38 10.52
CA GLN A 66 -17.38 -2.74 10.46
C GLN A 66 -17.54 -4.11 11.11
N PHE A 67 -18.43 -4.19 12.09
CA PHE A 67 -18.74 -5.45 12.74
C PHE A 67 -20.17 -5.85 12.43
N VAL A 68 -20.37 -7.13 12.13
CA VAL A 68 -21.66 -7.70 11.78
C VAL A 68 -21.87 -9.04 12.49
N TRP A 69 -22.95 -9.10 13.27
CA TRP A 69 -23.49 -10.35 13.83
C TRP A 69 -24.85 -10.64 13.20
N THR A 70 -25.08 -11.90 12.83
CA THR A 70 -26.36 -12.35 12.26
C THR A 70 -26.97 -13.47 13.08
N PRO A 71 -27.65 -13.17 14.20
CA PRO A 71 -28.38 -14.17 14.96
C PRO A 71 -29.30 -15.02 14.08
N ALA A 72 -29.28 -16.34 14.28
CA ALA A 72 -30.06 -17.31 13.50
C ALA A 72 -31.58 -17.13 13.65
N SER A 73 -32.02 -16.44 14.70
CA SER A 73 -33.38 -15.99 14.91
C SER A 73 -33.36 -14.63 15.61
N ALA A 74 -34.47 -13.89 15.49
CA ALA A 74 -34.64 -12.61 16.16
C ALA A 74 -34.41 -12.77 17.67
N THR A 75 -33.54 -11.93 18.22
CA THR A 75 -33.18 -11.95 19.64
C THR A 75 -32.99 -10.53 20.15
N ASP A 76 -33.26 -10.32 21.43
CA ASP A 76 -32.90 -9.08 22.12
C ASP A 76 -31.39 -9.06 22.33
N ALA A 77 -30.76 -8.02 21.80
CA ALA A 77 -29.32 -7.98 21.72
C ALA A 77 -28.76 -6.61 22.08
N ALA A 78 -27.61 -6.66 22.74
CA ALA A 78 -26.79 -5.52 23.04
C ALA A 78 -25.39 -5.79 22.51
N ALA A 79 -24.75 -4.80 21.91
CA ALA A 79 -23.38 -4.95 21.48
C ALA A 79 -22.61 -3.64 21.61
N VAL A 80 -21.31 -3.79 21.83
CA VAL A 80 -20.36 -2.70 22.04
C VAL A 80 -19.11 -3.01 21.23
N ILE A 81 -18.61 -2.01 20.52
CA ILE A 81 -17.31 -2.07 19.86
C ILE A 81 -16.43 -0.90 20.23
N ALA A 82 -15.12 -1.10 20.10
CA ALA A 82 -14.13 -0.07 20.29
C ALA A 82 -12.99 -0.23 19.28
N ALA A 83 -12.35 0.89 18.95
CA ALA A 83 -11.15 0.96 18.14
C ALA A 83 -9.92 1.18 19.02
N LEU A 84 -8.87 0.39 18.77
CA LEU A 84 -7.56 0.45 19.41
C LEU A 84 -6.56 1.18 18.53
N GLU A 85 -5.89 2.18 19.08
CA GLU A 85 -4.88 2.92 18.31
C GLU A 85 -3.47 2.38 18.42
N PRO A 86 -2.67 2.47 17.33
CA PRO A 86 -1.27 2.12 17.37
C PRO A 86 -0.47 3.12 18.22
N VAL A 87 0.66 2.67 18.77
CA VAL A 87 1.55 3.49 19.61
C VAL A 87 2.11 4.71 18.89
N ASP A 88 2.28 4.60 17.58
CA ASP A 88 2.69 5.67 16.66
C ASP A 88 2.18 5.37 15.25
N ASN A 89 2.39 6.30 14.33
CA ASN A 89 1.99 6.15 12.93
C ASN A 89 2.76 5.03 12.20
N ASP A 90 3.89 4.60 12.76
CA ASP A 90 4.82 3.64 12.18
C ASP A 90 4.66 2.21 12.73
N SER A 91 3.70 2.01 13.62
CA SER A 91 3.41 0.73 14.28
C SER A 91 2.02 0.21 13.92
N THR A 92 1.91 -1.12 13.81
CA THR A 92 0.63 -1.81 13.64
C THR A 92 0.28 -2.51 14.94
N VAL A 93 -0.93 -2.24 15.47
CA VAL A 93 -1.46 -2.99 16.61
C VAL A 93 -1.45 -4.48 16.25
N ALA A 94 -0.96 -5.32 17.16
CA ALA A 94 -0.87 -6.76 16.94
C ALA A 94 -1.59 -7.52 18.04
N PHE A 95 -2.28 -8.60 17.67
CA PHE A 95 -2.93 -9.50 18.61
C PHE A 95 -1.89 -10.31 19.41
N ASP A 96 -2.13 -10.46 20.70
CA ASP A 96 -1.29 -11.23 21.62
C ASP A 96 -1.99 -12.52 22.05
N ALA A 97 -3.05 -12.42 22.87
CA ALA A 97 -3.73 -13.59 23.41
C ALA A 97 -5.24 -13.38 23.60
N GLU A 98 -5.97 -14.49 23.75
CA GLU A 98 -7.39 -14.51 24.13
C GLU A 98 -7.66 -15.53 25.25
N SER A 99 -8.68 -15.26 26.05
CA SER A 99 -9.25 -16.23 26.99
C SER A 99 -10.74 -15.95 27.19
N SER A 100 -11.48 -16.94 27.68
CA SER A 100 -12.91 -16.78 27.96
C SER A 100 -13.36 -17.64 29.13
N GLY A 101 -14.50 -17.28 29.71
CA GLY A 101 -15.13 -18.01 30.80
C GLY A 101 -16.57 -17.58 31.00
N GLN A 102 -17.31 -18.40 31.74
CA GLN A 102 -18.72 -18.20 31.99
C GLN A 102 -19.12 -18.78 33.35
N GLY A 103 -20.23 -18.32 33.90
CA GLY A 103 -20.80 -18.90 35.11
C GLY A 103 -21.97 -18.09 35.66
N THR A 104 -22.82 -18.76 36.43
CA THR A 104 -23.91 -18.14 37.19
C THR A 104 -23.42 -17.80 38.60
N SER A 105 -23.09 -16.54 38.85
CA SER A 105 -22.47 -16.11 40.11
C SER A 105 -22.50 -14.58 40.25
N THR A 106 -22.00 -14.05 41.36
CA THR A 106 -21.64 -12.63 41.50
C THR A 106 -20.28 -12.32 40.87
N THR A 107 -19.46 -13.34 40.59
CA THR A 107 -18.12 -13.20 40.01
C THR A 107 -17.78 -14.32 39.05
N VAL A 108 -17.09 -13.98 37.95
CA VAL A 108 -16.41 -14.93 37.04
C VAL A 108 -14.92 -14.60 37.00
N THR A 109 -14.07 -15.61 37.15
CA THR A 109 -12.61 -15.49 37.10
C THR A 109 -12.06 -16.25 35.91
N ILE A 110 -11.22 -15.60 35.11
CA ILE A 110 -10.62 -16.14 33.88
C ILE A 110 -9.11 -15.95 33.95
N SER A 111 -8.34 -17.02 33.79
CA SER A 111 -6.89 -16.89 33.64
C SER A 111 -6.55 -16.35 32.25
N HIS A 112 -5.72 -15.31 32.20
CA HIS A 112 -5.28 -14.67 30.95
C HIS A 112 -3.78 -14.37 31.01
N THR A 113 -3.08 -14.54 29.88
CA THR A 113 -1.63 -14.34 29.79
C THR A 113 -1.32 -13.23 28.81
N CYS A 114 -0.72 -12.14 29.28
CA CYS A 114 -0.25 -11.06 28.39
C CYS A 114 1.24 -11.22 28.07
N THR A 115 1.65 -11.02 26.82
CA THR A 115 3.06 -11.06 26.38
C THR A 115 3.41 -9.89 25.45
N GLY A 116 4.63 -9.35 25.57
CA GLY A 116 5.13 -8.25 24.72
C GLY A 116 5.21 -6.89 25.41
N SER A 117 5.26 -5.83 24.61
CA SER A 117 5.32 -4.42 25.05
C SER A 117 4.15 -3.61 24.49
N ASP A 118 3.95 -2.40 25.04
CA ASP A 118 2.90 -1.46 24.61
C ASP A 118 1.53 -2.13 24.61
N LEU A 119 1.25 -2.82 25.72
CA LEU A 119 0.13 -3.71 25.86
C LEU A 119 -1.16 -2.95 26.14
N CYS A 120 -2.27 -3.48 25.64
CA CYS A 120 -3.62 -3.15 26.08
C CYS A 120 -4.43 -4.43 26.19
N LEU A 121 -5.04 -4.67 27.36
CA LEU A 121 -5.98 -5.76 27.59
C LEU A 121 -7.41 -5.22 27.48
N ILE A 122 -8.21 -5.84 26.62
CA ILE A 122 -9.64 -5.59 26.49
C ILE A 122 -10.42 -6.76 27.07
N VAL A 123 -11.46 -6.48 27.85
CA VAL A 123 -12.38 -7.49 28.38
C VAL A 123 -13.79 -7.15 27.93
N GLY A 124 -14.40 -8.09 27.20
CA GLY A 124 -15.82 -8.06 26.87
C GLY A 124 -16.62 -8.87 27.86
N VAL A 125 -17.76 -8.32 28.29
CA VAL A 125 -18.66 -8.94 29.27
C VAL A 125 -20.08 -8.92 28.71
N SER A 126 -20.77 -10.04 28.82
CA SER A 126 -22.18 -10.22 28.47
C SER A 126 -22.92 -10.83 29.67
N VAL A 127 -24.04 -10.23 30.04
CA VAL A 127 -24.81 -10.57 31.25
C VAL A 127 -26.30 -10.48 30.98
N ASP A 128 -27.12 -11.20 31.76
CA ASP A 128 -28.57 -11.28 31.53
C ASP A 128 -29.34 -10.07 32.06
N ASN A 129 -29.03 -9.58 33.26
CA ASN A 129 -29.81 -8.51 33.89
C ASN A 129 -28.95 -7.48 34.64
N ALA A 130 -27.81 -7.90 35.19
CA ALA A 130 -27.00 -7.07 36.06
C ALA A 130 -25.85 -6.40 35.31
N VAL A 131 -25.81 -5.06 35.31
CA VAL A 131 -24.66 -4.31 34.74
C VAL A 131 -23.39 -4.65 35.54
N PRO A 132 -22.26 -5.01 34.88
CA PRO A 132 -21.01 -5.28 35.58
C PRO A 132 -20.55 -4.08 36.38
N THR A 133 -20.28 -4.30 37.68
CA THR A 133 -19.86 -3.25 38.63
C THR A 133 -18.36 -3.02 38.61
N GLY A 134 -17.58 -4.00 38.14
CA GLY A 134 -16.13 -3.86 38.00
C GLY A 134 -15.48 -5.05 37.30
N VAL A 135 -14.35 -4.76 36.67
CA VAL A 135 -13.45 -5.77 36.11
C VAL A 135 -12.04 -5.47 36.60
N THR A 136 -11.33 -6.50 37.05
CA THR A 136 -9.92 -6.37 37.46
C THR A 136 -9.04 -7.36 36.70
N TYR A 137 -7.77 -7.01 36.51
CA TYR A 137 -6.73 -7.93 36.06
C TYR A 137 -5.57 -7.87 37.04
N ASN A 138 -5.18 -9.01 37.61
CA ASN A 138 -4.17 -9.06 38.68
C ASN A 138 -4.49 -8.09 39.84
N SER A 139 -5.75 -8.03 40.25
CA SER A 139 -6.27 -7.08 41.26
C SER A 139 -6.18 -5.59 40.89
N VAL A 140 -5.74 -5.23 39.68
CA VAL A 140 -5.76 -3.86 39.17
C VAL A 140 -7.09 -3.60 38.48
N ALA A 141 -7.79 -2.53 38.89
CA ALA A 141 -9.07 -2.16 38.29
C ALA A 141 -8.90 -1.73 36.83
N MET A 142 -9.75 -2.27 35.96
CA MET A 142 -9.84 -1.88 34.55
C MET A 142 -10.76 -0.67 34.41
N THR A 143 -10.55 0.12 33.35
CA THR A 143 -11.40 1.26 33.00
C THR A 143 -12.49 0.80 32.03
N LYS A 144 -13.76 1.07 32.33
CA LYS A 144 -14.86 0.79 31.39
C LYS A 144 -14.70 1.67 30.14
N ILE A 145 -14.82 1.08 28.95
CA ILE A 145 -14.89 1.81 27.67
C ILE A 145 -16.31 2.27 27.44
N ALA A 146 -17.23 1.30 27.35
CA ALA A 146 -18.65 1.54 27.11
C ALA A 146 -19.45 0.31 27.56
N ASP A 147 -20.73 0.53 27.80
CA ASP A 147 -21.71 -0.53 28.02
C ASP A 147 -23.03 -0.19 27.33
N GLN A 148 -23.82 -1.22 27.09
CA GLN A 148 -25.11 -1.10 26.44
C GLN A 148 -26.10 -2.05 27.08
N ASP A 149 -27.14 -1.47 27.64
CA ASP A 149 -28.30 -2.20 28.14
C ASP A 149 -29.30 -2.45 27.02
N ALA A 150 -29.86 -3.67 27.00
CA ALA A 150 -31.04 -4.05 26.26
C ALA A 150 -32.09 -4.61 27.25
N SER A 151 -33.32 -4.81 26.79
CA SER A 151 -34.41 -5.39 27.60
C SER A 151 -34.10 -6.75 28.21
N ALA A 152 -33.16 -7.48 27.62
CA ALA A 152 -32.73 -8.80 28.06
C ALA A 152 -31.28 -8.85 28.54
N GLY A 153 -30.62 -7.72 28.85
CA GLY A 153 -29.29 -7.74 29.47
C GLY A 153 -28.28 -6.73 28.96
N ASN A 154 -27.02 -6.88 29.37
CA ASN A 154 -25.97 -5.90 29.12
C ASN A 154 -24.78 -6.49 28.35
N ALA A 155 -24.21 -5.70 27.46
CA ALA A 155 -22.89 -5.92 26.88
C ALA A 155 -21.96 -4.78 27.29
N SER A 156 -20.73 -5.07 27.71
CA SER A 156 -19.76 -4.03 28.08
C SER A 156 -18.32 -4.37 27.69
N LEU A 157 -17.55 -3.33 27.35
CA LEU A 157 -16.10 -3.41 27.10
C LEU A 157 -15.33 -2.67 28.18
N TRP A 158 -14.21 -3.26 28.60
CA TRP A 158 -13.30 -2.72 29.61
C TRP A 158 -11.86 -2.77 29.10
N ARG A 159 -11.02 -1.82 29.50
CA ARG A 159 -9.60 -1.76 29.12
C ARG A 159 -8.65 -1.64 30.30
N LEU A 160 -7.46 -2.20 30.15
CA LEU A 160 -6.29 -1.93 30.98
C LEU A 160 -5.09 -1.69 30.06
N VAL A 161 -4.48 -0.52 30.17
CA VAL A 161 -3.27 -0.14 29.44
C VAL A 161 -2.05 -0.56 30.25
N GLY A 162 -1.05 -1.12 29.60
CA GLY A 162 0.14 -1.66 30.25
C GLY A 162 -0.16 -2.77 31.27
N PRO A 163 -0.99 -3.78 30.98
CA PRO A 163 -1.20 -4.90 31.89
C PRO A 163 0.11 -5.62 32.22
N ALA A 164 0.20 -6.17 33.43
CA ALA A 164 1.32 -7.01 33.82
C ALA A 164 1.44 -8.24 32.90
N THR A 165 2.63 -8.51 32.40
CA THR A 165 2.92 -9.69 31.58
C THR A 165 2.85 -10.98 32.39
N GLY A 166 2.62 -12.11 31.73
CA GLY A 166 2.47 -13.42 32.36
C GLY A 166 1.02 -13.76 32.68
N ALA A 167 0.79 -14.94 33.26
CA ALA A 167 -0.54 -15.44 33.58
C ALA A 167 -1.08 -14.79 34.86
N ASN A 168 -2.17 -14.04 34.73
CA ASN A 168 -2.90 -13.44 35.85
C ASN A 168 -4.41 -13.58 35.64
N ASP A 169 -5.19 -13.33 36.69
CA ASP A 169 -6.63 -13.48 36.65
C ASP A 169 -7.34 -12.19 36.22
N ILE A 170 -8.24 -12.32 35.26
CA ILE A 170 -9.35 -11.40 35.01
C ILE A 170 -10.48 -11.77 35.95
N VAL A 171 -11.00 -10.82 36.72
CA VAL A 171 -12.16 -11.03 37.60
C VAL A 171 -13.24 -10.02 37.25
N VAL A 172 -14.38 -10.54 36.78
CA VAL A 172 -15.61 -9.77 36.50
C VAL A 172 -16.51 -9.85 37.71
N THR A 173 -17.10 -8.73 38.13
CA THR A 173 -18.02 -8.65 39.27
C THR A 173 -19.33 -7.95 38.88
N VAL A 174 -20.45 -8.51 39.33
CA VAL A 174 -21.81 -7.96 39.21
C VAL A 174 -22.43 -7.82 40.60
N ALA A 175 -23.50 -7.02 40.74
CA ALA A 175 -24.11 -6.71 42.04
C ALA A 175 -24.83 -7.90 42.67
N ASP A 176 -25.50 -8.71 41.85
CA ASP A 176 -26.30 -9.87 42.25
C ASP A 176 -25.91 -11.08 41.40
N SER A 177 -26.20 -12.30 41.88
CA SER A 177 -25.88 -13.51 41.12
C SER A 177 -26.63 -13.52 39.79
N ASP A 178 -25.88 -13.63 38.69
CA ASP A 178 -26.43 -13.57 37.33
C ASP A 178 -25.69 -14.52 36.38
N GLU A 179 -26.27 -14.78 35.20
CA GLU A 179 -25.59 -15.51 34.11
C GLU A 179 -24.56 -14.58 33.46
N ILE A 180 -23.27 -14.94 33.52
CA ILE A 180 -22.17 -14.11 33.03
C ILE A 180 -21.39 -14.89 31.98
N VAL A 181 -21.11 -14.25 30.84
CA VAL A 181 -20.12 -14.66 29.85
C VAL A 181 -19.10 -13.55 29.70
N ALA A 182 -17.81 -13.86 29.74
CA ALA A 182 -16.76 -12.88 29.54
C ALA A 182 -15.57 -13.46 28.77
N GLY A 183 -14.81 -12.58 28.12
CA GLY A 183 -13.55 -12.94 27.51
C GLY A 183 -12.56 -11.79 27.46
N GLY A 184 -11.28 -12.12 27.62
CA GLY A 184 -10.15 -11.20 27.55
C GLY A 184 -9.43 -11.32 26.20
N GLN A 185 -9.00 -10.20 25.65
CA GLN A 185 -8.19 -10.08 24.44
C GLN A 185 -7.05 -9.09 24.70
N SER A 186 -5.80 -9.51 24.57
CA SER A 186 -4.63 -8.63 24.70
C SER A 186 -4.03 -8.28 23.34
N PHE A 187 -3.50 -7.06 23.26
CA PHE A 187 -2.89 -6.49 22.06
C PHE A 187 -1.57 -5.79 22.42
N THR A 188 -0.59 -5.84 21.51
CA THR A 188 0.70 -5.13 21.60
C THR A 188 0.72 -3.95 20.63
N LYS A 189 1.69 -3.04 20.82
CA LYS A 189 1.89 -1.84 20.00
C LYS A 189 0.70 -0.87 20.04
N VAL A 190 -0.02 -0.83 21.16
CA VAL A 190 -1.16 0.06 21.37
C VAL A 190 -0.71 1.38 21.99
N HIS A 191 -1.37 2.48 21.64
CA HIS A 191 -1.13 3.80 22.21
C HIS A 191 -1.35 3.82 23.73
N GLN A 192 -0.30 4.14 24.49
CA GLN A 192 -0.32 4.00 25.96
C GLN A 192 -1.02 5.14 26.72
N THR A 193 -1.34 6.25 26.06
CA THR A 193 -2.13 7.36 26.65
C THR A 193 -3.53 7.51 26.03
N LEU A 194 -3.69 7.22 24.74
CA LEU A 194 -4.95 7.28 24.01
C LEU A 194 -5.25 5.94 23.31
N PRO A 195 -5.40 4.84 24.07
CA PRO A 195 -5.56 3.50 23.50
C PRO A 195 -6.85 3.33 22.72
N ILE A 196 -7.90 4.11 23.02
CA ILE A 196 -9.21 4.05 22.39
C ILE A 196 -9.59 5.44 21.91
N THR A 197 -9.87 5.58 20.63
CA THR A 197 -10.27 6.83 19.98
C THR A 197 -11.75 6.88 19.64
N ASP A 198 -12.34 5.73 19.39
CA ASP A 198 -13.75 5.62 19.04
C ASP A 198 -14.37 4.34 19.61
N PHE A 199 -15.65 4.40 19.89
CA PHE A 199 -16.46 3.27 20.32
C PHE A 199 -17.92 3.51 19.94
N ASN A 200 -18.65 2.43 19.74
CA ASN A 200 -20.07 2.51 19.39
C ASN A 200 -20.85 1.44 20.16
N THR A 201 -22.11 1.74 20.44
CA THR A 201 -23.01 0.85 21.17
C THR A 201 -24.31 0.69 20.42
N LYS A 202 -24.92 -0.49 20.51
CA LYS A 202 -26.24 -0.73 19.90
C LYS A 202 -27.05 -1.71 20.73
N ALA A 203 -28.31 -1.36 20.95
CA ALA A 203 -29.33 -2.27 21.44
C ALA A 203 -30.42 -2.39 20.38
N ASP A 204 -30.77 -3.62 20.02
CA ASP A 204 -31.90 -3.90 19.14
C ASP A 204 -32.81 -4.93 19.81
N ALA A 205 -34.12 -4.64 19.83
CA ALA A 205 -35.12 -5.61 20.23
C ALA A 205 -35.44 -6.53 19.04
N ALA A 206 -35.37 -7.84 19.24
CA ALA A 206 -35.75 -8.85 18.26
C ALA A 206 -35.13 -8.67 16.84
N SER A 207 -33.81 -8.55 16.74
CA SER A 207 -33.11 -8.41 15.45
C SER A 207 -32.41 -9.70 15.00
N THR A 208 -32.35 -9.90 13.67
CA THR A 208 -31.52 -10.93 13.00
C THR A 208 -30.24 -10.36 12.40
N LEU A 209 -30.01 -9.05 12.53
CA LEU A 209 -28.83 -8.36 12.01
C LEU A 209 -28.44 -7.19 12.93
N ILE A 210 -27.20 -7.21 13.40
CA ILE A 210 -26.62 -6.11 14.16
C ILE A 210 -25.34 -5.70 13.44
N SER A 211 -25.30 -4.45 13.01
CA SER A 211 -24.15 -3.86 12.34
C SER A 211 -23.91 -2.43 12.81
N PHE A 212 -22.64 -2.06 12.91
CA PHE A 212 -22.17 -0.73 13.25
C PHE A 212 -20.70 -0.58 12.84
N THR A 213 -20.24 0.67 12.85
CA THR A 213 -18.87 1.06 12.51
C THR A 213 -18.20 1.82 13.65
N THR A 214 -16.88 1.67 13.77
CA THR A 214 -15.99 2.53 14.58
C THR A 214 -14.78 2.93 13.76
N SER A 215 -14.17 4.05 14.12
CA SER A 215 -13.02 4.63 13.45
C SER A 215 -11.73 4.43 14.27
N SER A 216 -10.60 4.20 13.61
CA SER A 216 -9.26 4.02 14.19
C SER A 216 -8.23 4.51 13.20
N PHE A 217 -6.99 4.81 13.56
CA PHE A 217 -5.91 4.93 12.58
C PHE A 217 -5.78 3.65 11.74
N THR A 218 -5.31 3.79 10.50
CA THR A 218 -5.17 2.71 9.49
C THR A 218 -4.28 1.53 9.92
N ARG A 219 -3.70 1.57 11.12
CA ARG A 219 -2.88 0.52 11.70
C ARG A 219 -3.34 0.07 13.10
N GLY A 220 -4.56 0.47 13.47
CA GLY A 220 -5.22 0.07 14.70
C GLY A 220 -5.89 -1.30 14.63
N ALA A 221 -6.69 -1.63 15.64
CA ALA A 221 -7.49 -2.85 15.70
C ALA A 221 -8.89 -2.55 16.26
N GLY A 222 -9.92 -3.20 15.73
CA GLY A 222 -11.26 -3.16 16.27
C GLY A 222 -11.52 -4.35 17.18
N VAL A 223 -12.27 -4.13 18.24
CA VAL A 223 -12.72 -5.17 19.18
C VAL A 223 -14.20 -5.00 19.46
N GLY A 224 -14.90 -6.12 19.64
CA GLY A 224 -16.34 -6.11 19.88
C GLY A 224 -16.81 -7.20 20.81
N VAL A 225 -17.90 -6.88 21.52
CA VAL A 225 -18.68 -7.84 22.29
C VAL A 225 -20.14 -7.72 21.91
N PHE A 226 -20.77 -8.88 21.75
CA PHE A 226 -22.20 -9.03 21.51
C PHE A 226 -22.79 -9.87 22.64
N LYS A 227 -23.94 -9.43 23.14
CA LYS A 227 -24.86 -10.17 23.99
C LYS A 227 -26.13 -10.46 23.20
N GLY A 228 -26.58 -11.70 23.23
CA GLY A 228 -27.90 -12.12 22.77
C GLY A 228 -28.46 -13.23 23.64
N GLU A 229 -29.64 -13.74 23.29
CA GLU A 229 -30.17 -14.95 23.92
C GLU A 229 -29.45 -16.20 23.40
N ASN A 230 -29.86 -17.40 23.84
CA ASN A 230 -29.31 -18.67 23.37
C ASN A 230 -29.74 -19.02 21.93
N VAL A 231 -29.28 -18.21 20.98
CA VAL A 231 -29.45 -18.38 19.53
C VAL A 231 -28.08 -18.48 18.87
N SER A 232 -27.92 -19.23 17.79
CA SER A 232 -26.63 -19.27 17.09
C SER A 232 -26.30 -17.90 16.51
N VAL A 233 -25.07 -17.40 16.70
CA VAL A 233 -24.63 -16.09 16.20
C VAL A 233 -23.30 -16.24 15.48
N PRO A 234 -23.31 -16.35 14.14
CA PRO A 234 -22.12 -16.22 13.32
C PRO A 234 -21.58 -14.79 13.34
N VAL A 235 -20.26 -14.67 13.37
CA VAL A 235 -19.52 -13.43 13.10
C VAL A 235 -19.21 -13.38 11.61
N ASN A 236 -19.76 -12.39 10.90
CA ASN A 236 -19.51 -12.26 9.45
C ASN A 236 -18.34 -11.33 9.13
N ASP A 237 -17.99 -10.45 10.07
CA ASP A 237 -16.89 -9.49 9.94
C ASP A 237 -15.98 -9.54 11.18
N GLY A 238 -14.71 -9.89 10.94
CA GLY A 238 -13.70 -10.08 11.97
C GLY A 238 -13.41 -11.56 12.29
N THR A 239 -12.46 -11.78 13.19
CA THR A 239 -12.13 -13.07 13.78
C THR A 239 -12.90 -13.23 15.07
N GLU A 240 -13.78 -14.23 15.14
CA GLU A 240 -14.40 -14.67 16.39
C GLU A 240 -13.30 -15.05 17.38
N SER A 241 -13.33 -14.46 18.57
CA SER A 241 -12.36 -14.73 19.64
C SER A 241 -12.93 -15.66 20.70
N TRP A 242 -14.25 -15.58 20.93
CA TRP A 242 -14.98 -16.49 21.81
C TRP A 242 -16.48 -16.41 21.53
N ASN A 243 -17.18 -17.51 21.73
CA ASN A 243 -18.62 -17.62 21.53
C ASN A 243 -19.18 -18.65 22.51
N LEU A 244 -19.68 -18.16 23.64
CA LEU A 244 -20.03 -18.96 24.80
C LEU A 244 -21.49 -18.73 25.21
N ILE A 245 -22.06 -19.70 25.90
CA ILE A 245 -23.46 -19.69 26.36
C ILE A 245 -23.46 -20.03 27.84
N GLU A 246 -23.97 -19.14 28.67
CA GLU A 246 -24.29 -19.47 30.05
C GLU A 246 -25.79 -19.68 30.17
N GLY A 247 -26.18 -20.81 30.78
CA GLY A 247 -27.57 -21.15 31.05
C GLY A 247 -28.47 -21.12 29.81
N THR A 248 -29.63 -20.47 29.94
CA THR A 248 -30.61 -20.34 28.85
C THR A 248 -30.76 -18.92 28.33
N ALA A 249 -30.25 -17.90 29.04
CA ALA A 249 -30.58 -16.51 28.76
C ALA A 249 -29.43 -15.72 28.12
N VAL A 250 -28.16 -16.13 28.31
CA VAL A 250 -27.00 -15.37 27.82
C VAL A 250 -26.15 -16.15 26.83
N ARG A 251 -26.06 -15.62 25.61
CA ARG A 251 -24.92 -15.84 24.72
C ARG A 251 -24.05 -14.59 24.69
N GLY A 252 -22.76 -14.79 24.91
CA GLY A 252 -21.74 -13.77 24.68
C GLY A 252 -20.85 -14.15 23.50
N VAL A 253 -20.58 -13.20 22.62
CA VAL A 253 -19.66 -13.37 21.48
C VAL A 253 -18.65 -12.23 21.44
N GLY A 254 -17.37 -12.58 21.47
CA GLY A 254 -16.26 -11.66 21.28
C GLY A 254 -15.70 -11.74 19.87
N VAL A 255 -15.39 -10.58 19.29
CA VAL A 255 -14.80 -10.46 17.96
C VAL A 255 -13.62 -9.50 18.00
N ARG A 256 -12.66 -9.71 17.10
CA ARG A 256 -11.63 -8.73 16.78
C ARG A 256 -11.53 -8.54 15.27
N GLN A 257 -11.13 -7.37 14.83
CA GLN A 257 -10.77 -7.10 13.45
C GLN A 257 -9.45 -6.34 13.46
N MET A 258 -8.41 -6.88 12.83
CA MET A 258 -7.17 -6.13 12.68
C MET A 258 -7.30 -5.25 11.43
N THR A 259 -6.81 -4.00 11.46
CA THR A 259 -6.67 -3.28 10.19
C THR A 259 -5.72 -4.10 9.33
N PRO A 260 -5.97 -4.29 8.02
CA PRO A 260 -5.02 -4.99 7.17
C PRO A 260 -3.76 -4.13 7.04
N GLY A 261 -2.85 -4.30 8.00
CA GLY A 261 -1.53 -3.72 8.03
C GLY A 261 -0.52 -4.85 7.88
N GLY A 262 0.01 -5.04 6.68
CA GLY A 262 1.46 -5.19 6.57
C GLY A 262 2.09 -6.46 6.00
N THR A 263 1.41 -7.61 5.80
CA THR A 263 2.15 -8.80 5.29
C THR A 263 1.46 -9.64 4.22
N GLU A 264 0.12 -9.65 4.16
CA GLU A 264 -0.58 -10.54 3.23
C GLU A 264 -1.32 -9.83 2.09
N SER A 265 -1.34 -8.50 2.03
CA SER A 265 -2.02 -7.75 0.97
C SER A 265 -1.12 -6.72 0.32
N HIS A 266 -1.31 -6.51 -0.98
CA HIS A 266 -0.50 -5.56 -1.75
C HIS A 266 -1.37 -4.78 -2.74
N PHE A 267 -0.99 -3.53 -3.00
CA PHE A 267 -1.64 -2.69 -4.00
C PHE A 267 -1.31 -3.20 -5.40
N GLN A 268 -2.33 -3.38 -6.24
CA GLN A 268 -2.18 -3.96 -7.58
C GLN A 268 -2.78 -3.07 -8.66
N PHE A 269 -4.00 -2.58 -8.44
CA PHE A 269 -4.73 -1.78 -9.43
C PHE A 269 -5.08 -0.42 -8.86
N PHE A 270 -5.14 0.54 -9.75
CA PHE A 270 -5.37 1.94 -9.42
C PHE A 270 -6.19 2.58 -10.53
N PHE A 271 -7.03 3.53 -10.16
CA PHE A 271 -7.75 4.38 -11.09
C PHE A 271 -8.10 5.72 -10.44
N GLU A 272 -8.32 6.74 -11.26
CA GLU A 272 -8.71 8.08 -10.80
C GLU A 272 -10.18 8.32 -11.11
N GLU A 273 -10.84 9.05 -10.22
CA GLU A 273 -12.19 9.57 -10.43
C GLU A 273 -12.40 10.88 -9.68
N GLU A 274 -13.23 11.76 -10.22
CA GLU A 274 -13.62 12.98 -9.54
C GLU A 274 -14.89 12.75 -8.71
N ASP A 275 -14.98 13.39 -7.54
CA ASP A 275 -16.23 13.44 -6.81
C ASP A 275 -17.28 14.31 -7.52
N THR A 276 -18.50 14.28 -6.97
CA THR A 276 -19.61 15.12 -7.43
C THR A 276 -19.35 16.63 -7.40
N SER A 277 -18.28 17.09 -6.75
CA SER A 277 -17.83 18.48 -6.67
C SER A 277 -16.60 18.78 -7.55
N GLY A 278 -16.09 17.79 -8.29
CA GLY A 278 -14.89 17.92 -9.14
C GLY A 278 -13.56 17.78 -8.41
N ASN A 279 -13.55 17.30 -7.15
CA ASN A 279 -12.30 17.01 -6.46
C ASN A 279 -11.74 15.67 -6.94
N PRO A 280 -10.46 15.60 -7.34
CA PRO A 280 -9.87 14.36 -7.82
C PRO A 280 -9.55 13.41 -6.67
N PHE A 281 -9.81 12.12 -6.89
CA PHE A 281 -9.44 11.02 -5.99
C PHE A 281 -8.70 9.93 -6.76
N LEU A 282 -7.72 9.33 -6.08
CA LEU A 282 -7.09 8.08 -6.49
C LEU A 282 -7.74 6.94 -5.71
N TYR A 283 -8.21 5.93 -6.44
CA TYR A 283 -8.62 4.67 -5.86
C TYR A 283 -7.50 3.65 -6.01
N ALA A 284 -7.09 3.04 -4.89
CA ALA A 284 -6.01 2.07 -4.84
C ALA A 284 -6.54 0.73 -4.32
N MET A 285 -6.59 -0.27 -5.20
CA MET A 285 -7.06 -1.61 -4.89
C MET A 285 -5.90 -2.48 -4.41
N ARG A 286 -6.08 -3.08 -3.23
CA ARG A 286 -5.19 -4.12 -2.70
C ARG A 286 -5.96 -5.41 -2.47
N GLY A 287 -5.27 -6.54 -2.66
CA GLY A 287 -5.84 -7.86 -2.42
C GLY A 287 -4.88 -8.77 -1.69
N PRO A 288 -5.41 -9.85 -1.08
CA PRO A 288 -4.62 -10.77 -0.27
C PRO A 288 -3.83 -11.78 -1.10
N ARG A 289 -2.90 -12.46 -0.44
CA ARG A 289 -2.15 -13.61 -0.95
C ARG A 289 -3.03 -14.82 -1.26
N ALA A 290 -4.02 -15.09 -0.40
CA ALA A 290 -4.90 -16.25 -0.52
C ALA A 290 -6.34 -15.77 -0.77
N GLU A 291 -7.06 -16.50 -1.62
CA GLU A 291 -8.45 -16.19 -2.01
C GLU A 291 -9.43 -16.11 -0.82
N THR A 292 -9.00 -16.55 0.36
CA THR A 292 -9.79 -16.59 1.59
C THR A 292 -9.92 -15.24 2.31
N ALA A 293 -9.10 -14.23 1.99
CA ALA A 293 -9.20 -12.89 2.58
C ALA A 293 -9.95 -11.91 1.64
N GLY A 294 -10.46 -10.82 2.22
CA GLY A 294 -11.17 -9.78 1.46
C GLY A 294 -10.24 -8.86 0.67
N LYS A 295 -10.76 -8.29 -0.41
CA LYS A 295 -10.10 -7.23 -1.21
C LYS A 295 -10.55 -5.86 -0.72
N TYR A 296 -9.66 -4.88 -0.81
CA TYR A 296 -9.90 -3.54 -0.30
C TYR A 296 -9.63 -2.52 -1.38
N LEU A 297 -10.55 -1.60 -1.57
CA LEU A 297 -10.40 -0.43 -2.42
C LEU A 297 -10.33 0.81 -1.53
N HIS A 298 -9.14 1.41 -1.49
CA HIS A 298 -8.86 2.62 -0.73
C HIS A 298 -9.11 3.84 -1.59
N LYS A 299 -9.54 4.94 -0.96
CA LYS A 299 -9.72 6.24 -1.59
C LYS A 299 -8.68 7.21 -1.04
N ILE A 300 -7.99 7.93 -1.91
CA ILE A 300 -6.93 8.87 -1.54
C ILE A 300 -7.24 10.21 -2.21
N SER A 301 -7.24 11.31 -1.45
CA SER A 301 -7.43 12.63 -2.06
C SER A 301 -6.23 13.02 -2.91
N LEU A 302 -6.54 13.51 -4.10
CA LEU A 302 -5.59 14.15 -5.00
C LEU A 302 -5.79 15.68 -5.02
N ALA A 303 -6.70 16.23 -4.21
CA ALA A 303 -6.94 17.66 -4.12
C ALA A 303 -5.86 18.37 -3.28
N PHE A 304 -5.69 19.68 -3.47
CA PHE A 304 -4.59 20.44 -2.86
C PHE A 304 -4.65 20.50 -1.33
N SER A 305 -5.84 20.66 -0.75
CA SER A 305 -6.03 20.82 0.69
C SER A 305 -5.58 19.62 1.52
N ASP A 306 -5.59 18.46 0.91
CA ASP A 306 -5.52 17.15 1.53
C ASP A 306 -4.80 16.14 0.62
N PHE A 307 -3.85 16.63 -0.19
CA PHE A 307 -3.17 15.81 -1.17
C PHE A 307 -2.47 14.64 -0.48
N GLY A 308 -2.77 13.43 -0.96
CA GLY A 308 -2.23 12.20 -0.41
C GLY A 308 -2.80 11.81 0.95
N GLU A 309 -3.90 12.42 1.40
CA GLU A 309 -4.67 11.90 2.52
C GLU A 309 -5.45 10.65 2.08
N MET A 310 -5.16 9.50 2.70
CA MET A 310 -5.99 8.31 2.55
C MET A 310 -7.30 8.54 3.30
N LYS A 311 -8.42 8.60 2.60
CA LYS A 311 -9.73 8.90 3.17
C LYS A 311 -10.22 7.79 4.07
N ALA A 312 -11.07 8.18 5.02
CA ALA A 312 -11.44 7.26 6.08
C ALA A 312 -12.29 6.11 5.53
N GLY A 313 -11.92 4.87 5.89
CA GLY A 313 -12.56 3.64 5.43
C GLY A 313 -11.95 3.01 4.19
N ASN A 314 -12.64 1.98 3.68
CA ASN A 314 -12.33 1.29 2.43
C ASN A 314 -13.58 0.55 1.96
N HIS A 315 -13.71 0.40 0.64
CA HIS A 315 -14.72 -0.50 0.10
C HIS A 315 -14.16 -1.91 0.18
N ARG A 316 -14.83 -2.77 0.94
CA ARG A 316 -14.48 -4.18 1.07
C ARG A 316 -15.27 -5.00 0.05
N MET A 317 -14.54 -5.84 -0.67
CA MET A 317 -15.10 -6.85 -1.55
C MET A 317 -14.82 -8.23 -0.97
N THR A 318 -15.72 -9.17 -1.25
CA THR A 318 -15.61 -10.58 -0.85
C THR A 318 -14.40 -11.29 -1.52
N THR A 319 -14.26 -12.58 -1.24
CA THR A 319 -13.15 -13.49 -1.55
C THR A 319 -12.53 -13.35 -2.96
N GLY A 320 -11.31 -13.86 -3.12
CA GLY A 320 -10.63 -13.99 -4.41
C GLY A 320 -9.53 -12.96 -4.69
N LEU A 321 -8.81 -13.15 -5.78
CA LEU A 321 -7.74 -12.24 -6.21
C LEU A 321 -8.33 -10.95 -6.81
N PRO A 322 -7.66 -9.79 -6.65
CA PRO A 322 -8.13 -8.54 -7.25
C PRO A 322 -7.92 -8.60 -8.76
N GLY A 323 -8.63 -7.77 -9.50
CA GLY A 323 -8.55 -7.76 -10.96
C GLY A 323 -8.61 -6.34 -11.51
N GLN A 324 -8.32 -6.19 -12.79
CA GLN A 324 -8.29 -4.91 -13.46
C GLN A 324 -9.70 -4.32 -13.55
N PRO A 325 -9.94 -3.14 -12.96
CA PRO A 325 -11.19 -2.43 -13.14
C PRO A 325 -11.24 -1.74 -14.51
N ALA A 326 -12.45 -1.45 -14.99
CA ALA A 326 -12.66 -0.67 -16.20
C ALA A 326 -13.81 0.32 -16.04
N LYS A 327 -13.65 1.49 -16.66
CA LYS A 327 -14.71 2.50 -16.74
C LYS A 327 -15.64 2.20 -17.90
N TYR A 328 -16.94 2.25 -17.68
CA TYR A 328 -17.97 2.04 -18.71
C TYR A 328 -19.19 2.89 -18.38
N GLN A 329 -19.68 3.66 -19.36
CA GLN A 329 -20.83 4.56 -19.18
C GLN A 329 -20.79 5.34 -17.85
N THR A 330 -19.72 6.12 -17.65
CA THR A 330 -19.39 6.91 -16.44
C THR A 330 -18.95 6.15 -15.20
N ASP A 331 -19.32 4.88 -15.04
CA ASP A 331 -19.09 4.15 -13.79
C ASP A 331 -17.84 3.29 -13.86
N TRP A 332 -17.22 3.04 -12.71
CA TRP A 332 -16.17 2.04 -12.59
C TRP A 332 -16.78 0.70 -12.21
N TYR A 333 -16.40 -0.32 -12.98
CA TYR A 333 -16.70 -1.72 -12.70
C TYR A 333 -15.45 -2.40 -12.18
N ILE A 334 -15.54 -2.93 -10.96
CA ILE A 334 -14.44 -3.59 -10.26
C ILE A 334 -14.71 -5.10 -10.27
N PRO A 335 -13.74 -5.92 -10.71
CA PRO A 335 -13.89 -7.37 -10.72
C PRO A 335 -13.84 -7.95 -9.31
N ALA A 336 -14.75 -8.86 -9.05
CA ALA A 336 -14.82 -9.58 -7.79
C ALA A 336 -14.20 -10.99 -7.87
N GLY A 337 -13.67 -11.37 -9.03
CA GLY A 337 -13.06 -12.68 -9.24
C GLY A 337 -14.11 -13.78 -9.32
N SER A 338 -13.78 -14.97 -8.80
CA SER A 338 -14.60 -16.18 -8.90
C SER A 338 -15.92 -16.15 -8.10
N ASP A 339 -16.18 -15.11 -7.30
CA ASP A 339 -17.42 -14.94 -6.51
C ASP A 339 -18.62 -14.41 -7.35
N GLN A 340 -18.37 -14.14 -8.63
CA GLN A 340 -19.35 -13.96 -9.70
C GLN A 340 -20.17 -12.66 -9.70
N ARG A 341 -19.74 -11.57 -9.04
CA ARG A 341 -20.51 -10.30 -9.01
C ARG A 341 -19.69 -9.05 -9.36
N PRO A 342 -20.01 -8.27 -10.41
CA PRO A 342 -19.37 -6.97 -10.60
C PRO A 342 -19.74 -6.03 -9.45
N TYR A 343 -18.72 -5.42 -8.82
CA TYR A 343 -18.93 -4.25 -7.97
C TYR A 343 -18.95 -3.00 -8.85
N LYS A 344 -19.87 -2.09 -8.54
CA LYS A 344 -19.99 -0.81 -9.24
C LYS A 344 -19.72 0.33 -8.26
N LEU A 345 -18.77 1.19 -8.61
CA LEU A 345 -18.61 2.51 -7.99
C LEU A 345 -19.48 3.49 -8.79
N ASP A 346 -20.66 3.77 -8.27
CA ASP A 346 -21.72 4.57 -8.93
C ASP A 346 -21.57 6.06 -8.64
N VAL A 347 -21.29 6.39 -7.38
CA VAL A 347 -21.11 7.78 -6.94
C VAL A 347 -19.82 7.87 -6.16
N VAL A 348 -18.98 8.81 -6.55
CA VAL A 348 -17.82 9.25 -5.76
C VAL A 348 -18.27 10.43 -4.90
N GLY A 349 -18.39 10.18 -3.60
CA GLY A 349 -18.83 11.18 -2.64
C GLY A 349 -17.73 12.16 -2.27
N THR A 350 -18.11 13.29 -1.68
CA THR A 350 -17.15 14.26 -1.16
C THR A 350 -16.57 13.75 0.16
N GLY A 351 -15.25 13.56 0.23
CA GLY A 351 -14.57 13.15 1.47
C GLY A 351 -14.45 11.63 1.62
N ASP A 352 -14.91 11.10 2.76
CA ASP A 352 -14.66 9.72 3.19
C ASP A 352 -15.32 8.66 2.32
N VAL A 353 -14.85 7.42 2.44
CA VAL A 353 -15.34 6.28 1.66
C VAL A 353 -16.83 6.01 1.91
N SER A 354 -17.32 6.31 3.11
CA SER A 354 -18.76 6.18 3.47
C SER A 354 -19.70 7.07 2.66
N THR A 355 -19.16 8.08 1.96
CA THR A 355 -19.93 8.97 1.09
C THR A 355 -20.03 8.46 -0.34
N ASP A 356 -19.23 7.45 -0.71
CA ASP A 356 -19.32 6.79 -2.01
C ASP A 356 -20.53 5.85 -2.05
N THR A 357 -21.11 5.69 -3.23
CA THR A 357 -22.08 4.62 -3.50
C THR A 357 -21.37 3.48 -4.20
N PHE A 358 -20.97 2.48 -3.41
CA PHE A 358 -20.34 1.25 -3.87
C PHE A 358 -21.32 0.11 -3.73
N VAL A 359 -21.83 -0.37 -4.86
CA VAL A 359 -22.97 -1.29 -4.91
C VAL A 359 -22.47 -2.68 -5.26
N ASP A 360 -22.73 -3.66 -4.38
CA ASP A 360 -22.83 -5.06 -4.78
C ASP A 360 -24.11 -5.20 -5.61
N THR A 361 -23.96 -5.50 -6.90
CA THR A 361 -25.07 -5.57 -7.83
C THR A 361 -25.95 -6.76 -7.43
N THR A 362 -27.04 -6.46 -6.72
CA THR A 362 -27.75 -7.44 -5.89
C THR A 362 -28.64 -8.35 -6.74
N GLY A 363 -28.42 -9.66 -6.65
CA GLY A 363 -29.24 -10.69 -7.30
C GLY A 363 -28.37 -11.67 -8.08
N SER A 364 -28.71 -12.98 -8.05
CA SER A 364 -27.92 -14.05 -8.67
C SER A 364 -27.41 -13.68 -10.07
N PHE A 365 -26.11 -13.43 -10.19
CA PHE A 365 -25.51 -13.14 -11.48
C PHE A 365 -24.44 -14.16 -11.84
N THR A 366 -24.63 -14.79 -12.99
CA THR A 366 -23.68 -15.70 -13.64
C THR A 366 -23.75 -15.44 -15.14
N LEU A 367 -23.08 -14.38 -15.63
CA LEU A 367 -22.50 -14.23 -16.98
C LEU A 367 -21.81 -12.85 -17.09
N GLY A 368 -20.47 -12.76 -17.03
CA GLY A 368 -19.74 -11.48 -17.16
C GLY A 368 -19.06 -10.98 -15.89
N SER A 369 -19.00 -11.79 -14.83
CA SER A 369 -18.22 -11.53 -13.63
C SER A 369 -16.73 -11.73 -13.88
N GLY A 370 -16.08 -10.69 -14.41
CA GLY A 370 -14.68 -10.69 -14.80
C GLY A 370 -13.73 -11.02 -13.65
N ASP A 371 -12.71 -11.83 -13.93
CA ASP A 371 -11.41 -11.72 -13.25
C ASP A 371 -10.68 -10.46 -13.69
N GLN A 372 -10.93 -10.00 -14.91
CA GLN A 372 -10.40 -8.75 -15.47
C GLN A 372 -11.48 -8.07 -16.30
N TYR A 373 -11.61 -6.74 -16.16
CA TYR A 373 -12.39 -5.90 -17.05
C TYR A 373 -11.52 -5.06 -17.97
N GLY A 374 -12.05 -4.75 -19.15
CA GLY A 374 -11.42 -3.87 -20.13
C GLY A 374 -12.44 -3.36 -21.13
N ASN A 375 -12.04 -2.46 -22.03
CA ASN A 375 -12.95 -1.87 -23.01
C ASN A 375 -12.58 -2.29 -24.43
N LEU A 376 -13.55 -2.66 -25.27
CA LEU A 376 -13.35 -2.85 -26.71
C LEU A 376 -14.16 -1.79 -27.45
N GLY A 377 -13.48 -0.69 -27.82
CA GLY A 377 -14.18 0.50 -28.30
C GLY A 377 -15.11 1.03 -27.21
N PHE A 378 -16.42 1.06 -27.48
CA PHE A 378 -17.45 1.54 -26.56
C PHE A 378 -18.15 0.42 -25.79
N GLN A 379 -17.62 -0.80 -25.82
CA GLN A 379 -18.19 -1.96 -25.12
C GLN A 379 -17.28 -2.37 -23.96
N LEU A 380 -17.86 -2.94 -22.91
CA LEU A 380 -17.14 -3.58 -21.82
C LEU A 380 -16.79 -5.02 -22.20
N ILE A 381 -15.67 -5.51 -21.70
CA ILE A 381 -15.21 -6.90 -21.83
C ILE A 381 -15.00 -7.45 -20.43
N ALA A 382 -15.41 -8.69 -20.21
CA ALA A 382 -15.04 -9.49 -19.06
C ALA A 382 -14.26 -10.72 -19.50
N VAL A 383 -13.17 -11.05 -18.82
CA VAL A 383 -12.47 -12.33 -18.96
C VAL A 383 -12.55 -13.06 -17.63
N VAL A 384 -12.99 -14.32 -17.64
CA VAL A 384 -13.38 -15.08 -16.45
C VAL A 384 -12.77 -16.48 -16.48
N GLU A 385 -12.12 -16.89 -15.40
CA GLU A 385 -11.67 -18.26 -15.18
C GLU A 385 -12.86 -19.24 -15.14
N GLY A 386 -12.71 -20.40 -15.78
CA GLY A 386 -13.73 -21.42 -16.00
C GLY A 386 -14.73 -21.11 -17.12
N ALA A 387 -14.88 -19.84 -17.50
CA ALA A 387 -15.96 -19.35 -18.36
C ALA A 387 -15.49 -18.75 -19.70
N GLY A 388 -14.32 -18.13 -19.76
CA GLY A 388 -13.75 -17.51 -20.95
C GLY A 388 -14.04 -16.00 -21.05
N THR A 389 -14.11 -15.49 -22.28
CA THR A 389 -14.25 -14.06 -22.57
C THR A 389 -15.65 -13.70 -23.04
N TYR A 390 -16.14 -12.57 -22.55
CA TYR A 390 -17.44 -11.99 -22.87
C TYR A 390 -17.28 -10.56 -23.39
N ILE A 391 -18.13 -10.18 -24.33
CA ILE A 391 -18.26 -8.80 -24.80
C ILE A 391 -19.68 -8.34 -24.48
N LEU A 392 -19.79 -7.25 -23.73
CA LEU A 392 -21.06 -6.60 -23.44
C LEU A 392 -21.62 -6.01 -24.73
N THR A 393 -22.90 -6.18 -25.00
CA THR A 393 -23.58 -5.52 -26.12
C THR A 393 -23.44 -4.00 -26.04
N LEU A 394 -23.56 -3.32 -27.18
CA LEU A 394 -23.48 -1.86 -27.21
C LEU A 394 -24.60 -1.29 -26.33
N ASP A 395 -24.24 -0.39 -25.43
CA ASP A 395 -25.11 0.21 -24.42
C ASP A 395 -25.79 -0.77 -23.44
N GLY A 396 -25.31 -2.01 -23.38
CA GLY A 396 -25.78 -3.02 -22.43
C GLY A 396 -25.47 -2.62 -20.98
N ASN A 397 -26.28 -3.11 -20.05
CA ASN A 397 -26.02 -2.94 -18.62
C ASN A 397 -25.10 -4.07 -18.13
N PRO A 398 -23.90 -3.79 -17.60
CA PRO A 398 -22.98 -4.82 -17.09
C PRO A 398 -23.57 -5.73 -16.01
N SER A 399 -24.60 -5.27 -15.30
CA SER A 399 -25.35 -6.04 -14.30
C SER A 399 -26.45 -6.93 -14.88
N THR A 400 -26.65 -6.95 -16.21
CA THR A 400 -27.75 -7.67 -16.88
C THR A 400 -27.21 -8.80 -17.77
N ALA A 401 -27.65 -10.05 -17.54
CA ALA A 401 -26.95 -11.23 -18.06
C ALA A 401 -27.17 -11.38 -19.57
N SER A 402 -28.37 -11.04 -20.01
CA SER A 402 -28.76 -11.03 -21.42
C SER A 402 -28.01 -10.00 -22.24
N ASP A 403 -27.39 -9.01 -21.60
CA ASP A 403 -26.67 -7.95 -22.30
C ASP A 403 -25.23 -8.38 -22.62
N TRP A 404 -24.74 -9.46 -22.00
CA TRP A 404 -23.47 -10.09 -22.35
C TRP A 404 -23.64 -11.06 -23.51
N GLY A 405 -22.78 -10.95 -24.52
CA GLY A 405 -22.72 -11.90 -25.62
C GLY A 405 -22.28 -13.30 -25.16
N SER A 406 -22.39 -14.28 -26.05
CA SER A 406 -21.91 -15.65 -25.77
C SER A 406 -20.42 -15.69 -25.45
N ALA A 407 -20.02 -16.52 -24.49
CA ALA A 407 -18.63 -16.75 -24.15
C ALA A 407 -17.82 -17.28 -25.35
N PHE A 408 -16.57 -16.86 -25.47
CA PHE A 408 -15.59 -17.44 -26.39
C PHE A 408 -14.22 -17.57 -25.71
N GLN A 409 -13.34 -18.40 -26.28
CA GLN A 409 -12.05 -18.72 -25.67
C GLN A 409 -10.94 -17.77 -26.11
N THR A 410 -10.13 -17.31 -25.16
CA THR A 410 -8.89 -16.55 -25.35
C THR A 410 -7.79 -17.24 -24.53
N GLY A 411 -7.28 -18.35 -25.05
CA GLY A 411 -6.52 -19.33 -24.29
C GLY A 411 -7.42 -20.37 -23.60
N ASP A 412 -6.84 -21.19 -22.74
CA ASP A 412 -7.53 -22.11 -21.84
C ASP A 412 -8.38 -21.30 -20.88
N LYS A 413 -9.69 -21.53 -20.97
CA LYS A 413 -10.68 -20.87 -20.12
C LYS A 413 -10.48 -21.19 -18.64
N ASN A 414 -9.84 -22.29 -18.29
CA ASN A 414 -9.61 -22.68 -16.90
C ASN A 414 -8.34 -22.04 -16.30
N ILE A 415 -7.65 -21.20 -17.07
CA ILE A 415 -6.53 -20.42 -16.60
C ILE A 415 -7.00 -18.99 -16.41
N ARG A 416 -6.72 -18.44 -15.22
CA ARG A 416 -7.05 -17.07 -14.89
C ARG A 416 -6.31 -16.08 -15.81
N PRO A 417 -7.00 -15.07 -16.38
CA PRO A 417 -6.33 -14.02 -17.14
C PRO A 417 -5.36 -13.23 -16.26
N ILE A 418 -4.13 -13.06 -16.74
CA ILE A 418 -3.08 -12.32 -16.07
C ILE A 418 -3.23 -10.82 -16.35
N GLY A 419 -3.55 -10.43 -17.59
CA GLY A 419 -3.70 -9.01 -17.96
C GLY A 419 -4.62 -8.82 -19.16
N LEU A 420 -5.24 -7.63 -19.25
CA LEU A 420 -6.20 -7.30 -20.31
C LEU A 420 -6.00 -5.86 -20.78
N LYS A 421 -5.81 -5.64 -22.08
CA LYS A 421 -5.73 -4.28 -22.63
C LYS A 421 -6.20 -4.24 -24.06
N SER A 422 -6.83 -3.12 -24.44
CA SER A 422 -7.25 -2.90 -25.82
C SER A 422 -6.39 -1.85 -26.50
N LEU A 423 -6.18 -2.06 -27.80
CA LEU A 423 -5.38 -1.22 -28.66
C LEU A 423 -5.86 -1.38 -30.10
N GLN A 424 -6.08 -0.25 -30.80
CA GLN A 424 -6.41 -0.22 -32.23
C GLN A 424 -7.62 -1.12 -32.64
N GLY A 425 -8.67 -1.15 -31.82
CA GLY A 425 -9.89 -1.93 -32.11
C GLY A 425 -9.75 -3.44 -31.89
N LEU A 426 -8.64 -3.87 -31.29
CA LEU A 426 -8.43 -5.22 -30.77
C LEU A 426 -8.32 -5.17 -29.26
N SER A 427 -8.58 -6.31 -28.64
CA SER A 427 -8.36 -6.54 -27.21
C SER A 427 -7.37 -7.68 -27.04
N PHE A 428 -6.49 -7.55 -26.06
CA PHE A 428 -5.38 -8.45 -25.82
C PHE A 428 -5.50 -9.02 -24.41
N VAL A 429 -5.46 -10.35 -24.31
CA VAL A 429 -5.50 -11.09 -23.05
C VAL A 429 -4.16 -11.78 -22.89
N LEU A 430 -3.50 -11.51 -21.78
CA LEU A 430 -2.32 -12.24 -21.36
C LEU A 430 -2.76 -13.37 -20.43
N THR A 431 -2.39 -14.61 -20.76
CA THR A 431 -2.58 -15.80 -19.91
C THR A 431 -1.24 -16.50 -19.72
N GLU A 432 -1.18 -17.55 -18.90
CA GLU A 432 0.03 -18.37 -18.74
C GLU A 432 0.48 -19.05 -20.05
N GLU A 433 -0.41 -19.18 -21.04
CA GLU A 433 -0.10 -19.83 -22.31
C GLU A 433 0.45 -18.87 -23.36
N GLY A 434 0.14 -17.57 -23.25
CA GLY A 434 0.31 -16.69 -24.39
C GLY A 434 -0.28 -15.31 -24.25
N LEU A 435 0.07 -14.46 -25.20
CA LEU A 435 -0.70 -13.28 -25.52
C LEU A 435 -1.70 -13.64 -26.61
N PHE A 436 -2.98 -13.48 -26.31
CA PHE A 436 -4.08 -13.64 -27.27
C PHE A 436 -4.63 -12.28 -27.65
N SER A 437 -5.15 -12.17 -28.87
CA SER A 437 -5.91 -11.00 -29.32
C SER A 437 -7.28 -11.44 -29.81
N PHE A 438 -8.29 -10.57 -29.68
CA PHE A 438 -9.60 -10.77 -30.29
C PHE A 438 -10.21 -9.45 -30.74
N ASN A 439 -11.19 -9.53 -31.64
CA ASN A 439 -11.94 -8.38 -32.15
C ASN A 439 -13.39 -8.37 -31.64
N ASN A 440 -14.20 -7.42 -32.11
CA ASN A 440 -15.60 -7.28 -31.70
C ASN A 440 -16.53 -8.42 -32.12
N LYS A 441 -16.04 -9.41 -32.88
CA LYS A 441 -16.77 -10.63 -33.23
C LYS A 441 -16.39 -11.82 -32.35
N GLY A 442 -15.49 -11.62 -31.37
CA GLY A 442 -14.96 -12.71 -30.53
C GLY A 442 -13.98 -13.65 -31.25
N ASN A 443 -13.45 -13.24 -32.40
CA ASN A 443 -12.46 -14.06 -33.12
C ASN A 443 -11.10 -13.93 -32.43
N SER A 444 -10.78 -14.90 -31.58
CA SER A 444 -9.51 -14.97 -30.86
C SER A 444 -8.38 -15.58 -31.69
N ARG A 445 -7.15 -15.07 -31.52
CA ARG A 445 -5.92 -15.59 -32.10
C ARG A 445 -4.76 -15.46 -31.11
N LEU A 446 -3.94 -16.50 -31.05
CA LEU A 446 -2.64 -16.46 -30.38
C LEU A 446 -1.71 -15.52 -31.14
N ILE A 447 -1.09 -14.60 -30.43
CA ILE A 447 -0.08 -13.68 -30.96
C ILE A 447 1.31 -14.26 -30.75
N PHE A 448 1.63 -14.71 -29.53
CA PHE A 448 2.86 -15.42 -29.23
C PHE A 448 2.69 -16.36 -28.03
N GLU A 449 3.37 -17.50 -28.07
CA GLU A 449 3.18 -18.66 -27.17
C GLU A 449 4.37 -18.95 -26.22
N ASP A 450 5.47 -18.18 -26.33
CA ASP A 450 6.75 -18.51 -25.67
C ASP A 450 6.84 -18.06 -24.20
N PHE A 451 5.88 -18.45 -23.37
CA PHE A 451 5.98 -18.32 -21.90
C PHE A 451 6.73 -19.50 -21.24
N ARG A 452 6.99 -20.59 -21.98
CA ARG A 452 7.67 -21.83 -21.54
C ARG A 452 7.14 -22.39 -20.20
N ASP A 453 7.94 -23.21 -19.52
CA ASP A 453 7.60 -23.85 -18.23
C ASP A 453 7.60 -22.88 -17.02
N TRP A 454 7.70 -21.58 -17.23
CA TRP A 454 7.86 -20.57 -16.17
C TRP A 454 6.52 -19.95 -15.72
N ARG A 455 5.57 -20.83 -15.41
CA ARG A 455 4.14 -20.51 -15.22
C ARG A 455 3.75 -19.89 -13.87
N THR A 456 4.66 -19.65 -12.93
CA THR A 456 4.28 -19.64 -11.50
C THR A 456 4.51 -18.36 -10.69
N SER A 457 4.63 -17.16 -11.27
CA SER A 457 4.79 -15.97 -10.41
C SER A 457 3.93 -14.75 -10.73
N PHE A 458 3.07 -14.77 -11.76
CA PHE A 458 2.30 -13.57 -12.12
C PHE A 458 0.80 -13.80 -12.06
N SER A 459 0.21 -13.34 -10.97
CA SER A 459 -1.21 -12.98 -10.95
C SER A 459 -1.31 -11.47 -11.16
N ASN A 460 -2.19 -11.02 -12.07
CA ASN A 460 -2.57 -9.62 -12.26
C ASN A 460 -1.48 -8.67 -12.81
N THR A 461 -0.98 -8.93 -14.01
CA THR A 461 -0.10 -8.02 -14.75
C THR A 461 -0.86 -6.90 -15.44
N GLN A 462 -0.39 -5.66 -15.31
CA GLN A 462 -0.92 -4.53 -16.06
C GLN A 462 -0.29 -4.41 -17.45
N ILE A 463 -1.07 -4.55 -18.52
CA ILE A 463 -0.61 -4.22 -19.88
C ILE A 463 -0.91 -2.74 -20.14
N LYS A 464 0.09 -1.97 -20.61
CA LYS A 464 -0.08 -0.54 -20.91
C LYS A 464 0.07 -0.26 -22.40
N ALA A 465 -0.54 0.83 -22.85
CA ALA A 465 -0.36 1.32 -24.21
C ALA A 465 0.69 2.45 -24.19
N TRP A 466 1.63 2.42 -25.13
CA TRP A 466 2.67 3.45 -25.29
C TRP A 466 3.07 3.54 -26.77
N HIS A 467 3.09 4.75 -27.36
CA HIS A 467 3.36 4.96 -28.80
C HIS A 467 2.51 4.11 -29.76
N GLY A 468 1.24 3.85 -29.40
CA GLY A 468 0.37 2.99 -30.21
C GLY A 468 0.79 1.51 -30.23
N ARG A 469 1.60 1.09 -29.25
CA ARG A 469 2.09 -0.28 -29.01
C ARG A 469 1.70 -0.72 -27.60
N LEU A 470 1.85 -2.01 -27.30
CA LEU A 470 1.65 -2.56 -25.95
C LEU A 470 2.99 -2.70 -25.24
N VAL A 471 3.04 -2.26 -23.99
CA VAL A 471 4.10 -2.56 -23.04
C VAL A 471 3.62 -3.72 -22.18
N ILE A 472 4.31 -4.85 -22.27
CA ILE A 472 3.94 -6.13 -21.67
C ILE A 472 5.07 -6.53 -20.71
N LEU A 473 4.71 -6.78 -19.45
CA LEU A 473 5.64 -7.32 -18.48
C LEU A 473 5.75 -8.82 -18.72
N HIS A 474 6.98 -9.29 -18.94
CA HIS A 474 7.28 -10.66 -19.28
C HIS A 474 8.44 -11.17 -18.40
N PRO A 475 8.51 -12.46 -18.05
CA PRO A 475 9.64 -13.00 -17.30
C PRO A 475 11.01 -12.77 -17.97
N SER A 476 11.05 -12.70 -19.30
CA SER A 476 12.28 -12.41 -20.06
C SER A 476 12.63 -10.93 -20.14
N GLY A 477 11.75 -10.04 -19.66
CA GLY A 477 11.96 -8.60 -19.76
C GLY A 477 10.71 -7.75 -19.91
N LEU A 478 10.93 -6.48 -20.23
CA LEU A 478 9.84 -5.58 -20.61
C LEU A 478 9.67 -5.57 -22.12
N LEU A 479 8.57 -6.11 -22.64
CA LEU A 479 8.35 -6.24 -24.07
C LEU A 479 7.51 -5.08 -24.62
N LEU A 480 7.91 -4.58 -25.79
CA LEU A 480 7.16 -3.64 -26.60
C LEU A 480 6.61 -4.37 -27.84
N TYR A 481 5.28 -4.46 -27.93
CA TYR A 481 4.60 -5.17 -29.01
C TYR A 481 3.82 -4.21 -29.90
N ALA A 482 4.16 -4.17 -31.18
CA ALA A 482 3.35 -3.53 -32.21
C ALA A 482 2.48 -4.58 -32.90
N VAL A 483 1.22 -4.21 -33.21
CA VAL A 483 0.26 -5.15 -33.81
C VAL A 483 0.80 -5.65 -35.16
N GLY A 484 1.02 -6.97 -35.25
CA GLY A 484 1.54 -7.64 -36.45
C GLY A 484 3.06 -7.74 -36.54
N GLU A 485 3.81 -7.25 -35.55
CA GLU A 485 5.27 -7.40 -35.45
C GLU A 485 5.65 -8.33 -34.29
N ASP A 486 6.88 -8.82 -34.25
CA ASP A 486 7.38 -9.58 -33.09
C ASP A 486 7.64 -8.65 -31.90
N PRO A 487 7.35 -9.08 -30.65
CA PRO A 487 7.67 -8.28 -29.47
C PRO A 487 9.17 -7.99 -29.35
N ILE A 488 9.52 -6.74 -29.05
CA ILE A 488 10.91 -6.29 -28.86
C ILE A 488 11.15 -6.07 -27.38
N ASN A 489 12.23 -6.62 -26.82
CA ASN A 489 12.59 -6.32 -25.44
C ASN A 489 13.14 -4.88 -25.34
N ILE A 490 12.58 -4.07 -24.45
CA ILE A 490 12.96 -2.69 -24.12
C ILE A 490 13.39 -2.51 -22.65
N GLY A 491 13.46 -3.60 -21.88
CA GLY A 491 13.82 -3.59 -20.47
C GLY A 491 15.29 -3.26 -20.21
N LEU A 492 15.59 -2.95 -18.95
CA LEU A 492 16.91 -2.70 -18.36
C LEU A 492 17.96 -3.74 -18.78
N GLU A 493 17.56 -5.02 -18.87
CA GLU A 493 18.42 -6.16 -19.22
C GLU A 493 19.00 -6.10 -20.64
N THR A 494 18.41 -5.31 -21.53
CA THR A 494 18.95 -5.05 -22.88
C THR A 494 20.18 -4.15 -22.86
N LYS A 495 20.41 -3.40 -21.78
CA LYS A 495 21.50 -2.43 -21.66
C LYS A 495 22.70 -3.08 -20.95
N THR A 496 23.68 -3.49 -21.76
CA THR A 496 24.91 -4.14 -21.27
C THR A 496 25.76 -3.26 -20.34
N SER A 497 25.66 -1.93 -20.46
CA SER A 497 26.40 -0.96 -19.65
C SER A 497 25.89 -0.79 -18.22
N LEU A 498 24.65 -1.22 -17.92
CA LEU A 498 24.04 -1.07 -16.59
C LEU A 498 24.24 -2.30 -15.68
N ARG A 499 25.04 -3.29 -16.13
CA ARG A 499 25.29 -4.55 -15.41
C ARG A 499 26.12 -4.41 -14.13
N SER A 500 26.79 -3.27 -13.92
CA SER A 500 27.69 -3.03 -12.79
C SER A 500 27.01 -2.24 -11.66
N VAL A 501 26.70 -2.97 -10.59
CA VAL A 501 26.28 -2.55 -9.23
C VAL A 501 24.77 -2.61 -8.96
N PRO A 502 24.31 -3.71 -8.35
CA PRO A 502 22.92 -3.86 -7.89
C PRO A 502 22.69 -3.24 -6.50
N PRO A 503 21.42 -3.18 -6.04
CA PRO A 503 21.10 -2.84 -4.64
C PRO A 503 21.79 -3.78 -3.64
N SER A 504 21.88 -3.34 -2.37
CA SER A 504 22.44 -4.15 -1.27
C SER A 504 21.84 -5.56 -1.25
N GLY A 505 22.70 -6.59 -1.31
CA GLY A 505 22.29 -8.00 -1.34
C GLY A 505 22.10 -8.63 -2.73
N VAL A 506 22.26 -7.86 -3.82
CA VAL A 506 22.24 -8.38 -5.18
C VAL A 506 23.64 -8.16 -5.80
N THR A 507 24.18 -9.17 -6.50
CA THR A 507 25.55 -9.12 -7.07
C THR A 507 25.59 -8.78 -8.56
N GLU A 508 24.50 -9.05 -9.32
CA GLU A 508 24.37 -8.69 -10.74
C GLU A 508 22.90 -8.39 -11.12
N LEU A 509 22.67 -7.48 -12.08
CA LEU A 509 21.35 -7.19 -12.67
C LEU A 509 21.12 -8.08 -13.90
N HIS A 510 20.74 -9.35 -13.68
CA HIS A 510 20.46 -10.31 -14.74
C HIS A 510 19.11 -11.00 -14.54
N GLY A 511 18.14 -10.69 -15.40
CA GLY A 511 16.87 -11.41 -15.45
C GLY A 511 15.95 -11.14 -14.26
N GLY A 512 15.85 -9.88 -13.82
CA GLY A 512 14.85 -9.48 -12.83
C GLY A 512 13.46 -9.36 -13.45
N ILE A 513 12.50 -9.06 -12.58
CA ILE A 513 11.07 -9.12 -12.85
C ILE A 513 10.47 -7.71 -12.81
N TYR A 514 9.71 -7.36 -13.84
CA TYR A 514 8.87 -6.16 -13.83
C TYR A 514 7.56 -6.50 -13.12
N ASN A 515 7.27 -5.81 -12.02
CA ASN A 515 6.06 -6.02 -11.21
C ASN A 515 4.90 -5.13 -11.64
N SER A 516 5.18 -3.93 -12.14
CA SER A 516 4.15 -3.05 -12.71
C SER A 516 4.82 -1.99 -13.56
N VAL A 517 4.07 -1.48 -14.52
CA VAL A 517 4.47 -0.32 -15.31
C VAL A 517 3.37 0.74 -15.34
N ALA A 518 3.77 2.00 -15.25
CA ALA A 518 2.93 3.16 -15.47
C ALA A 518 3.53 4.01 -16.58
N ILE A 519 2.70 4.59 -17.44
CA ILE A 519 3.13 5.34 -18.62
C ILE A 519 2.70 6.80 -18.45
N ALA A 520 3.64 7.72 -18.66
CA ALA A 520 3.38 9.14 -18.64
C ALA A 520 3.61 9.76 -20.02
N GLY A 521 2.50 10.07 -20.69
CA GLY A 521 2.50 10.57 -22.05
C GLY A 521 3.28 9.66 -23.00
N THR A 522 4.13 10.26 -23.83
CA THR A 522 4.98 9.55 -24.79
C THR A 522 6.43 9.42 -24.32
N ARG A 523 6.77 9.95 -23.13
CA ARG A 523 8.17 10.12 -22.72
C ARG A 523 8.61 9.20 -21.59
N TYR A 524 7.76 8.93 -20.60
CA TYR A 524 8.22 8.24 -19.40
C TYR A 524 7.51 6.89 -19.20
N ILE A 525 8.30 5.89 -18.89
CA ILE A 525 7.86 4.57 -18.42
C ILE A 525 8.35 4.44 -16.99
N TYR A 526 7.43 4.39 -16.03
CA TYR A 526 7.76 4.05 -14.66
C TYR A 526 7.60 2.56 -14.45
N SER A 527 8.49 1.96 -13.67
CA SER A 527 8.41 0.54 -13.37
C SER A 527 8.81 0.23 -11.94
N PHE A 528 8.14 -0.77 -11.36
CA PHE A 528 8.61 -1.45 -10.16
C PHE A 528 9.35 -2.71 -10.59
N TYR A 529 10.66 -2.78 -10.39
CA TYR A 529 11.53 -3.84 -10.90
C TYR A 529 12.19 -4.60 -9.76
N GLN A 530 11.97 -5.90 -9.69
CA GLN A 530 12.53 -6.79 -8.69
C GLN A 530 13.75 -7.49 -9.29
N PRO A 531 14.99 -7.12 -8.90
CA PRO A 531 16.20 -7.65 -9.53
C PRO A 531 16.37 -9.16 -9.40
N ARG A 532 15.77 -9.75 -8.37
CA ARG A 532 15.86 -11.18 -8.06
C ARG A 532 14.50 -11.69 -7.60
N ALA A 533 13.95 -12.67 -8.32
CA ALA A 533 12.60 -13.21 -8.10
C ALA A 533 12.30 -13.72 -6.67
N VAL A 534 13.33 -14.16 -5.94
CA VAL A 534 13.17 -14.66 -4.55
C VAL A 534 13.48 -13.62 -3.47
N SER A 535 13.70 -12.36 -3.87
CA SER A 535 13.96 -11.25 -2.95
C SER A 535 12.77 -10.30 -2.92
N ALA A 536 12.37 -9.86 -1.74
CA ALA A 536 11.39 -8.79 -1.60
C ALA A 536 11.93 -7.41 -1.99
N SER A 537 13.24 -7.26 -2.25
CA SER A 537 13.81 -5.98 -2.62
C SER A 537 13.52 -5.65 -4.08
N ALA A 538 13.06 -4.42 -4.31
CA ALA A 538 12.75 -3.90 -5.64
C ALA A 538 13.35 -2.50 -5.85
N LEU A 539 13.48 -2.13 -7.11
CA LEU A 539 13.88 -0.83 -7.61
C LEU A 539 12.67 -0.13 -8.21
N ILE A 540 12.52 1.14 -7.91
CA ILE A 540 11.57 2.01 -8.60
C ILE A 540 12.36 2.68 -9.71
N LEU A 541 11.99 2.40 -10.95
CA LEU A 541 12.71 2.83 -12.14
C LEU A 541 11.87 3.80 -12.96
N VAL A 542 12.56 4.68 -13.68
CA VAL A 542 12.01 5.44 -14.81
C VAL A 542 12.82 5.14 -16.05
N ALA A 543 12.14 4.94 -17.18
CA ALA A 543 12.71 4.85 -18.50
C ALA A 543 12.23 6.04 -19.34
N TYR A 544 13.10 6.59 -20.16
CA TYR A 544 12.74 7.64 -21.12
C TYR A 544 13.60 7.54 -22.38
N PRO A 545 13.06 7.89 -23.56
CA PRO A 545 13.75 7.69 -24.82
C PRO A 545 14.90 8.69 -24.97
N LYS A 546 16.06 8.20 -25.40
CA LYS A 546 17.25 9.01 -25.71
C LYS A 546 17.13 9.74 -27.04
N SER A 547 16.35 9.16 -27.96
CA SER A 547 16.08 9.66 -29.31
C SER A 547 14.61 9.47 -29.65
N ASP A 548 14.18 9.71 -30.89
CA ASP A 548 12.81 9.45 -31.31
C ASP A 548 12.49 7.93 -31.41
N ASP A 549 13.49 7.05 -31.26
CA ASP A 549 13.30 5.61 -31.21
C ASP A 549 12.78 5.17 -29.81
N PRO A 550 11.56 4.60 -29.71
CA PRO A 550 11.00 4.16 -28.44
C PRO A 550 11.73 2.95 -27.83
N THR A 551 12.63 2.31 -28.57
CA THR A 551 13.46 1.19 -28.07
C THR A 551 14.78 1.65 -27.46
N ASP A 552 15.24 2.87 -27.78
CA ASP A 552 16.48 3.42 -27.21
C ASP A 552 16.20 4.17 -25.90
N LEU A 553 15.90 3.40 -24.86
CA LEU A 553 15.60 3.92 -23.53
C LEU A 553 16.85 4.16 -22.68
N ILE A 554 16.82 5.24 -21.90
CA ILE A 554 17.67 5.45 -20.72
C ILE A 554 16.84 5.02 -19.51
N TRP A 555 17.41 4.12 -18.71
CA TRP A 555 16.82 3.67 -17.45
C TRP A 555 17.53 4.35 -16.28
N GLN A 556 16.76 4.86 -15.33
CA GLN A 556 17.26 5.49 -14.11
C GLN A 556 16.51 4.95 -12.89
N CYS A 557 17.24 4.75 -11.80
CA CYS A 557 16.67 4.38 -10.50
C CYS A 557 16.20 5.63 -9.76
N LEU A 558 14.94 5.63 -9.32
CA LEU A 558 14.35 6.65 -8.45
C LEU A 558 14.52 6.29 -6.97
N GLY A 559 14.65 5.00 -6.65
CA GLY A 559 14.88 4.53 -5.29
C GLY A 559 14.58 3.05 -5.16
N THR A 560 14.48 2.59 -3.92
CA THR A 560 14.24 1.18 -3.59
C THR A 560 12.92 1.01 -2.88
N GLY A 561 12.21 -0.07 -3.18
CA GLY A 561 11.02 -0.50 -2.46
C GLY A 561 11.22 -1.89 -1.86
N ILE A 562 10.40 -2.22 -0.86
CA ILE A 562 10.28 -3.57 -0.32
C ILE A 562 8.91 -4.09 -0.75
N MET A 563 8.84 -5.35 -1.16
CA MET A 563 7.59 -6.05 -1.45
C MET A 563 7.14 -6.76 -0.18
N SER A 564 5.84 -6.80 0.11
CA SER A 564 5.34 -7.66 1.19
C SER A 564 5.67 -9.14 0.95
N ASN A 565 5.79 -9.54 -0.32
CA ASN A 565 6.11 -10.89 -0.75
C ASN A 565 6.78 -10.85 -2.13
N SER A 566 7.83 -11.63 -2.34
CA SER A 566 8.59 -11.67 -3.59
C SER A 566 7.83 -12.30 -4.77
N ASP A 567 6.77 -13.06 -4.49
CA ASP A 567 6.07 -13.88 -5.50
C ASP A 567 4.87 -13.16 -6.14
N PHE A 568 4.59 -11.92 -5.75
CA PHE A 568 3.38 -11.20 -6.18
C PHE A 568 3.66 -9.82 -6.75
N MET A 569 2.82 -9.41 -7.71
CA MET A 569 3.00 -8.16 -8.45
C MET A 569 2.59 -6.95 -7.63
N MET A 570 3.56 -6.10 -7.31
CA MET A 570 3.28 -4.75 -6.80
C MET A 570 2.87 -3.83 -7.94
N GLY A 571 1.69 -3.24 -7.81
CA GLY A 571 1.17 -2.23 -8.72
C GLY A 571 1.86 -0.87 -8.53
N CYS A 572 2.02 -0.15 -9.64
CA CYS A 572 2.32 1.27 -9.67
C CYS A 572 1.36 1.98 -10.62
N HIS A 573 1.12 3.27 -10.38
CA HIS A 573 0.18 4.07 -11.14
C HIS A 573 0.64 5.51 -11.25
N LEU A 574 0.35 6.13 -12.39
CA LEU A 574 0.56 7.55 -12.59
C LEU A 574 -0.79 8.25 -12.48
N ALA A 575 -1.03 8.93 -11.37
CA ALA A 575 -2.20 9.77 -11.20
C ALA A 575 -1.98 11.11 -11.91
N ALA A 576 -2.77 11.43 -12.93
CA ALA A 576 -2.64 12.61 -13.76
C ALA A 576 -3.42 13.83 -13.24
N SER A 577 -4.44 13.61 -12.41
CA SER A 577 -5.36 14.65 -11.92
C SER A 577 -4.92 15.31 -10.61
N GLY A 578 -3.74 14.96 -10.09
CA GLY A 578 -3.19 15.46 -8.83
C GLY A 578 -3.04 16.98 -8.74
N LEU A 579 -3.35 17.56 -7.58
CA LEU A 579 -3.14 18.96 -7.23
C LEU A 579 -2.19 19.14 -6.03
N PRO A 580 -0.99 18.51 -6.00
CA PRO A 580 -0.13 18.47 -4.81
C PRO A 580 0.44 19.82 -4.37
N LEU A 581 0.38 20.84 -5.22
CA LEU A 581 1.04 22.12 -4.97
C LEU A 581 0.13 23.33 -4.90
N ASN A 582 -0.96 23.31 -5.66
CA ASN A 582 -1.93 24.39 -5.71
C ASN A 582 -3.18 23.90 -6.43
N THR A 583 -4.25 24.67 -6.36
CA THR A 583 -5.53 24.39 -7.02
C THR A 583 -5.58 24.76 -8.51
N SER A 584 -4.52 25.38 -9.04
CA SER A 584 -4.54 26.01 -10.37
C SER A 584 -3.89 25.16 -11.47
N ALA A 585 -3.04 24.20 -11.10
CA ALA A 585 -2.30 23.37 -12.05
C ALA A 585 -2.24 21.92 -11.58
N THR A 586 -2.71 21.02 -12.42
CA THR A 586 -2.54 19.58 -12.24
C THR A 586 -1.08 19.20 -12.37
N ARG A 587 -0.58 18.41 -11.42
CA ARG A 587 0.74 17.79 -11.47
C ARG A 587 0.63 16.29 -11.26
N PRO A 588 1.10 15.51 -12.23
CA PRO A 588 1.12 14.06 -12.11
C PRO A 588 1.89 13.60 -10.86
N SER A 589 1.47 12.48 -10.31
CA SER A 589 2.14 11.81 -9.20
C SER A 589 2.25 10.32 -9.49
N LEU A 590 3.41 9.75 -9.20
CA LEU A 590 3.66 8.32 -9.29
C LEU A 590 3.34 7.69 -7.94
N TRP A 591 2.41 6.75 -7.91
CA TRP A 591 2.00 5.97 -6.73
C TRP A 591 2.44 4.53 -6.87
N PHE A 592 2.91 3.92 -5.78
CA PHE A 592 3.36 2.53 -5.76
C PHE A 592 3.28 1.97 -4.34
N GLY A 593 3.05 0.67 -4.21
CA GLY A 593 3.10 0.03 -2.90
C GLY A 593 4.54 -0.20 -2.43
N VAL A 594 4.77 -0.04 -1.12
CA VAL A 594 6.00 -0.42 -0.43
C VAL A 594 5.61 -1.20 0.82
N GLY A 595 5.95 -2.48 0.87
CA GLY A 595 5.47 -3.40 1.89
C GLY A 595 3.95 -3.51 1.81
N GLY A 596 3.28 -3.28 2.93
CA GLY A 596 1.81 -3.20 3.02
C GLY A 596 1.26 -1.79 2.85
N ASP A 597 2.15 -0.81 2.69
CA ASP A 597 1.83 0.60 2.62
C ASP A 597 1.87 1.11 1.17
N LEU A 598 1.45 2.35 1.00
CA LEU A 598 1.47 3.06 -0.27
C LEU A 598 2.46 4.22 -0.15
N GLU A 599 3.18 4.53 -1.22
CA GLU A 599 4.07 5.69 -1.29
C GLU A 599 3.85 6.42 -2.62
N TYR A 600 4.29 7.68 -2.68
CA TYR A 600 4.21 8.47 -3.90
C TYR A 600 5.36 9.45 -4.11
N VAL A 601 5.54 9.82 -5.39
CA VAL A 601 6.44 10.87 -5.85
C VAL A 601 5.63 11.89 -6.65
N VAL A 602 5.71 13.17 -6.27
CA VAL A 602 5.16 14.26 -7.07
C VAL A 602 6.10 14.56 -8.23
N LEU A 603 5.57 14.60 -9.44
CA LEU A 603 6.33 14.84 -10.67
C LEU A 603 6.15 16.30 -11.14
N ASP A 604 6.89 16.68 -12.18
CA ASP A 604 6.63 17.95 -12.86
C ASP A 604 5.38 17.88 -13.76
N GLU A 605 5.01 18.99 -14.39
CA GLU A 605 3.82 19.08 -15.27
C GLU A 605 3.90 18.19 -16.52
N GLN A 606 5.10 17.75 -16.92
CA GLN A 606 5.33 16.79 -18.01
C GLN A 606 5.44 15.35 -17.51
N ALA A 607 5.10 15.11 -16.23
CA ALA A 607 5.33 13.86 -15.53
C ALA A 607 6.79 13.40 -15.58
N SER A 608 7.73 14.34 -15.56
CA SER A 608 9.15 14.07 -15.38
C SER A 608 9.45 13.96 -13.90
N PRO A 609 10.27 12.99 -13.47
CA PRO A 609 10.85 13.03 -12.12
C PRO A 609 11.93 14.13 -11.99
N PHE A 610 12.27 14.80 -13.11
CA PHE A 610 13.30 15.82 -13.20
C PHE A 610 12.67 17.21 -13.23
N ARG A 611 12.84 17.96 -12.15
CA ARG A 611 12.30 19.31 -12.02
C ARG A 611 13.27 20.36 -12.58
N SER A 612 12.75 21.53 -12.94
CA SER A 612 13.60 22.67 -13.26
C SER A 612 14.10 23.35 -11.97
N ARG A 613 15.21 24.08 -12.03
CA ARG A 613 15.76 24.81 -10.87
C ARG A 613 14.79 25.86 -10.28
N ALA A 614 13.81 26.31 -11.06
CA ALA A 614 12.84 27.30 -10.64
C ALA A 614 11.61 26.70 -9.93
N ASP A 615 11.48 25.36 -9.87
CA ASP A 615 10.34 24.69 -9.26
C ASP A 615 10.50 24.64 -7.72
N THR A 616 9.67 25.39 -7.00
CA THR A 616 9.82 25.68 -5.56
C THR A 616 9.09 24.69 -4.63
N HIS A 617 8.85 23.45 -5.06
CA HIS A 617 8.16 22.42 -4.27
C HIS A 617 8.96 22.05 -2.99
N ARG A 618 8.76 22.81 -1.91
CA ARG A 618 9.33 22.55 -0.59
C ARG A 618 8.43 21.57 0.17
N VAL A 619 8.82 20.31 0.28
CA VAL A 619 8.36 19.48 1.40
C VAL A 619 9.23 19.87 2.58
N ASN A 620 8.77 20.85 3.34
CA ASN A 620 9.47 21.37 4.51
C ASN A 620 8.77 20.81 5.74
N VAL A 621 8.99 19.53 6.03
CA VAL A 621 8.52 18.91 7.26
C VAL A 621 9.76 18.71 8.13
N LEU A 622 10.01 19.70 8.99
CA LEU A 622 10.95 19.73 10.12
C LEU A 622 12.05 18.65 10.16
N ALA A 623 13.31 19.10 10.06
CA ALA A 623 14.55 18.41 10.45
C ALA A 623 15.24 17.44 9.46
N ASP A 624 14.77 17.31 8.21
CA ASP A 624 15.51 16.53 7.22
C ASP A 624 16.84 17.19 6.81
N ALA A 625 17.91 16.40 6.87
CA ALA A 625 19.25 16.80 6.45
C ALA A 625 19.27 17.01 4.93
N TYR A 626 19.54 18.26 4.52
CA TYR A 626 19.70 18.60 3.11
C TYR A 626 21.07 18.15 2.61
N MET A 627 21.13 17.50 1.45
CA MET A 627 22.35 17.56 0.65
C MET A 627 22.45 18.95 0.03
N SER A 628 23.43 19.73 0.51
CA SER A 628 23.79 20.99 -0.13
C SER A 628 24.25 20.71 -1.56
N GLU A 629 23.68 21.43 -2.54
CA GLU A 629 24.22 21.48 -3.91
C GLU A 629 25.71 21.82 -3.83
N ILE A 630 26.56 20.99 -4.43
CA ILE A 630 27.99 21.29 -4.56
C ILE A 630 28.13 22.30 -5.68
N ILE A 631 28.31 23.56 -5.31
CA ILE A 631 28.44 24.68 -6.26
C ILE A 631 29.92 24.97 -6.46
N PHE A 632 30.37 24.87 -7.71
CA PHE A 632 31.67 25.40 -8.12
C PHE A 632 31.48 26.83 -8.64
N PRO A 633 32.06 27.85 -7.98
CA PRO A 633 31.93 29.24 -8.42
C PRO A 633 32.70 29.53 -9.73
N GLU A 634 33.55 28.61 -10.15
CA GLU A 634 34.32 28.65 -11.40
C GLU A 634 34.41 27.23 -11.99
N PRO A 635 34.66 27.05 -13.29
CA PRO A 635 34.83 25.73 -13.89
C PRO A 635 35.99 24.97 -13.24
N VAL A 636 35.69 23.81 -12.65
CA VAL A 636 36.69 22.94 -12.01
C VAL A 636 36.76 21.62 -12.78
N ASP A 637 37.97 21.17 -13.09
CA ASP A 637 38.21 19.86 -13.70
C ASP A 637 38.22 18.79 -12.60
N ILE A 638 37.07 18.16 -12.39
CA ILE A 638 36.89 17.17 -11.32
C ILE A 638 37.48 15.85 -11.81
N THR A 639 38.51 15.36 -11.13
CA THR A 639 39.14 14.09 -11.48
C THR A 639 38.47 12.92 -10.77
N ASP A 640 38.12 13.10 -9.48
CA ASP A 640 37.45 12.09 -8.65
C ASP A 640 36.50 12.73 -7.61
N LEU A 641 35.37 12.08 -7.35
CA LEU A 641 34.55 12.30 -6.16
C LEU A 641 34.59 11.04 -5.28
N ILE A 642 34.86 11.20 -3.99
CA ILE A 642 34.97 10.07 -3.05
C ILE A 642 34.07 10.30 -1.83
N VAL A 643 33.23 9.32 -1.51
CA VAL A 643 32.39 9.35 -0.31
C VAL A 643 32.91 8.32 0.69
N HIS A 644 33.19 8.79 1.90
CA HIS A 644 33.69 7.99 3.01
C HIS A 644 32.67 7.97 4.15
N THR A 645 32.60 6.85 4.87
CA THR A 645 32.02 6.84 6.22
C THR A 645 33.06 6.34 7.21
N SER A 646 32.95 6.79 8.45
CA SER A 646 33.69 6.18 9.55
C SER A 646 33.02 4.87 9.95
N SER A 647 33.81 3.88 10.38
CA SER A 647 33.31 2.58 10.83
C SER A 647 32.54 2.61 12.16
N ASP A 648 32.43 3.79 12.79
CA ASP A 648 31.82 4.01 14.10
C ASP A 648 30.53 4.85 14.06
N MET A 649 29.87 4.98 12.90
CA MET A 649 28.63 5.74 12.78
C MET A 649 27.56 5.25 13.78
N VAL A 650 27.22 6.09 14.76
CA VAL A 650 26.09 5.92 15.68
C VAL A 650 24.86 6.71 15.19
N SER A 651 23.69 6.45 15.76
CA SER A 651 22.48 7.24 15.50
C SER A 651 22.76 8.72 15.81
N GLY A 652 22.64 9.58 14.79
CA GLY A 652 22.94 11.01 14.86
C GLY A 652 24.27 11.43 14.21
N ASP A 653 25.11 10.50 13.74
CA ASP A 653 26.34 10.84 13.01
C ASP A 653 26.06 11.25 11.56
N GLU A 654 26.77 12.29 11.09
CA GLU A 654 26.64 12.90 9.76
C GLU A 654 27.65 12.30 8.75
N PHE A 655 27.24 12.17 7.48
CA PHE A 655 28.13 11.70 6.39
C PHE A 655 29.26 12.70 6.12
N GLN A 656 30.46 12.18 5.81
CA GLN A 656 31.58 13.01 5.33
C GLN A 656 31.80 12.80 3.83
N ILE A 657 31.71 13.88 3.05
CA ILE A 657 31.99 13.89 1.61
C ILE A 657 33.32 14.60 1.38
N SER A 658 34.23 13.95 0.65
CA SER A 658 35.56 14.48 0.33
C SER A 658 35.70 14.63 -1.20
N LEU A 659 36.11 15.80 -1.67
CA LEU A 659 36.44 16.01 -3.09
C LEU A 659 37.94 16.12 -3.31
N LEU A 660 38.43 15.43 -4.34
CA LEU A 660 39.78 15.59 -4.87
C LEU A 660 39.73 16.43 -6.15
N VAL A 661 40.22 17.66 -6.05
CA VAL A 661 40.30 18.59 -7.18
C VAL A 661 41.72 18.61 -7.73
N ASN A 662 41.88 18.48 -9.05
CA ASN A 662 43.13 18.64 -9.79
C ASN A 662 44.28 17.65 -9.50
N GLY A 663 44.02 16.48 -8.92
CA GLY A 663 45.02 15.41 -8.78
C GLY A 663 46.29 15.76 -7.98
N SER A 664 46.37 16.94 -7.36
CA SER A 664 47.42 17.33 -6.44
C SER A 664 46.96 16.98 -5.04
N GLY A 665 47.50 15.88 -4.48
CA GLY A 665 47.08 15.28 -3.21
C GLY A 665 47.31 16.15 -1.95
N GLY A 666 46.76 17.37 -1.90
CA GLY A 666 46.97 18.33 -0.84
C GLY A 666 45.75 19.15 -0.41
N GLY A 667 44.54 18.88 -0.91
CA GLY A 667 43.36 19.67 -0.57
C GLY A 667 42.09 18.84 -0.43
N ASP A 668 41.91 18.15 0.69
CA ASP A 668 40.60 17.64 1.08
C ASP A 668 39.69 18.82 1.47
N PHE A 669 38.62 19.04 0.71
CA PHE A 669 37.59 20.00 1.09
C PHE A 669 36.56 19.30 2.00
N ASN A 670 36.64 19.54 3.31
CA ASN A 670 35.68 19.00 4.28
C ASN A 670 34.44 19.90 4.37
N LEU A 671 33.29 19.42 3.88
CA LEU A 671 32.00 20.05 4.14
C LEU A 671 31.55 19.66 5.56
N ARG A 672 31.66 20.57 6.53
CA ARG A 672 31.05 20.46 7.86
C ARG A 672 29.86 21.41 7.97
N GLN A 673 28.76 20.97 8.59
CA GLN A 673 27.68 21.86 8.99
C GLN A 673 28.21 22.91 9.98
N GLY A 674 27.85 24.18 9.75
CA GLY A 674 28.04 25.24 10.73
C GLY A 674 27.16 24.99 11.95
N ALA A 675 27.73 24.41 13.01
CA ALA A 675 27.14 24.46 14.33
C ALA A 675 27.10 25.93 14.78
N ALA A 676 25.90 26.41 15.10
CA ALA A 676 25.70 27.67 15.78
C ALA A 676 26.25 27.54 17.21
N ASP A 677 27.54 27.81 17.41
CA ASP A 677 28.03 28.60 18.55
C ASP A 677 29.54 28.92 18.46
N ASP A 678 29.80 30.22 18.66
CA ASP A 678 31.02 30.89 19.14
C ASP A 678 32.40 30.84 18.40
N LYS A 679 32.66 31.95 17.71
CA LYS A 679 33.83 32.86 17.87
C LYS A 679 35.25 32.55 17.37
N GLU A 680 35.51 31.54 16.54
CA GLU A 680 36.86 31.39 15.92
C GLU A 680 36.94 31.37 14.38
N ASN A 681 35.95 31.90 13.66
CA ASN A 681 36.03 32.05 12.20
C ASN A 681 36.62 33.41 11.75
N ARG A 682 37.90 33.65 12.05
CA ARG A 682 38.72 34.62 11.31
C ARG A 682 40.03 34.00 10.86
N ALA A 683 40.22 34.08 9.54
CA ALA A 683 41.45 33.89 8.77
C ALA A 683 41.78 32.46 8.33
N PHE A 684 41.36 32.14 7.10
CA PHE A 684 42.33 31.65 6.12
C PHE A 684 42.21 32.50 4.87
N ARG A 685 43.12 33.48 4.77
CA ARG A 685 43.33 34.29 3.58
C ARG A 685 44.00 33.42 2.52
N THR A 686 43.45 33.47 1.33
CA THR A 686 44.13 33.25 0.06
C THR A 686 45.44 34.05 0.01
N SER A 687 46.59 33.36 0.04
CA SER A 687 47.84 33.90 -0.50
C SER A 687 48.81 32.78 -0.84
N GLU A 688 49.28 32.82 -2.09
CA GLU A 688 50.43 32.13 -2.69
C GLU A 688 50.20 30.69 -3.17
N PHE A 689 50.16 30.49 -4.49
CA PHE A 689 51.26 29.87 -5.26
C PHE A 689 51.15 30.22 -6.75
N ARG A 690 52.31 30.50 -7.35
CA ARG A 690 52.54 30.44 -8.81
C ARG A 690 52.61 28.99 -9.26
#